data_AF-A0A2W1A1H6-F1
#
_entry.id   AF-A0A2W1A1H6-F1
#
_cell.length_a   1.000
_cell.length_b   1.000
_cell.length_c   1.000
_cell.angle_alpha   90.00
_cell.angle_beta   90.00
_cell.angle_gamma   90.00
#
_symmetry.space_group_name_H-M   'P 1'
#
loop_
_entity.id
_entity.type
_entity.pdbx_description
1 polymer ?
#
loop_
_entity_poly.entity_id
_entity_poly.type
_entity_poly.pdbx_seq_one_letter_code
_entity_poly.pdbx_strand_id
1 'polypeptide(L)'
;MNTPSKIAFSCIVLIAFVFASFNSVIQISADQNAQSNHRIVILGIDSNSVVFKESHMEMVDSIIGIMSTIKQGDDFYLMPMDSPANYIGPYRAGENDFIEFPEKVRDIISNSEPNSSLGVAVDEILGESYGLLDIESAPPGSGIYLISTNEYPNHEDYVGHRLDPLAGLFYERGWHISAFVLSGIPASNLEVSTNLAATSEGNIFQLQEIGGLKLFTDYLLTTDNRGTLISSGEKKLTFSNLLISDIAVLPGTEYVMALFFRENNAGSFRLKNPDGLEASTGDRSSSSVLETPNAVIWIINDPAPGNWNVDVTGLSGLVSSWYLASNKYGLNFQMPKVVPTDEAATISAFITEAQSILIMGEDASISADVVTPDNTSITYVLKDEGVDGDLKSGDGYYSAKIPAPLSEGKHSVSVHLGWLNIKYNLTRDFTFQADVFPTIEMVPLYTSNLFIGEEYTVATIYTKIKDSPYAVLPSAITPQIVNNLQFHGTLKTSPRSPDSEGKAWMYDVIFSPDKPGQISTIFNVNLAYGDRDYSRSTENLILESRVIPQTPAQPYSNVPYQPEPNSLPPSTNTSKTSMPIGIMIPIGMLIIIIIIIVIYHNSLPKSYGFISDESGTSILNFNRLPGRKVMRSIFTRHIITGSESGMAEFIGSNFVFGKSSLLITATTAAHTIRVNNHPLVGSAYVSDGTWIGATGKLFRFTLDKTYPNHNS
;
A
#
# COMPACT_ATOMS: atom_id res chain seq x y z
N MET A 1 32.02 9.96 35.40
CA MET A 1 30.56 9.79 35.24
C MET A 1 29.91 9.76 36.62
N ASN A 2 29.03 10.72 36.91
CA ASN A 2 28.25 10.75 38.15
C ASN A 2 27.19 9.63 38.13
N THR A 3 26.68 9.24 39.30
CA THR A 3 25.69 8.17 39.46
C THR A 3 24.52 8.20 38.45
N PRO A 4 23.85 9.34 38.18
CA PRO A 4 22.78 9.39 37.16
C PRO A 4 23.26 9.09 35.74
N SER A 5 24.48 9.47 35.35
CA SER A 5 24.98 9.17 33.99
C SER A 5 25.41 7.71 33.83
N LYS A 6 25.78 7.02 34.92
CA LYS A 6 25.94 5.55 34.90
C LYS A 6 24.60 4.84 34.70
N ILE A 7 23.53 5.29 35.37
CA ILE A 7 22.18 4.70 35.22
C ILE A 7 21.66 4.93 33.80
N ALA A 8 21.77 6.15 33.27
CA ALA A 8 21.38 6.46 31.89
C ALA A 8 22.15 5.58 30.87
N PHE A 9 23.47 5.42 31.04
CA PHE A 9 24.28 4.57 30.16
C PHE A 9 23.90 3.08 30.28
N SER A 10 23.68 2.55 31.49
CA SER A 10 23.17 1.19 31.68
C SER A 10 21.79 0.97 31.07
N CYS A 11 20.88 1.95 31.12
CA CYS A 11 19.59 1.85 30.45
C CYS A 11 19.73 1.86 28.93
N ILE A 12 20.61 2.68 28.35
CA ILE A 12 20.88 2.68 26.90
C ILE A 12 21.48 1.35 26.46
N VAL A 13 22.44 0.80 27.22
CA VAL A 13 23.00 -0.54 26.95
C VAL A 13 21.94 -1.64 27.07
N LEU A 14 21.04 -1.57 28.06
CA LEU A 14 19.94 -2.53 28.19
C LEU A 14 18.96 -2.44 27.03
N ILE A 15 18.59 -1.22 26.60
CA ILE A 15 17.70 -0.99 25.44
C ILE A 15 18.35 -1.51 24.16
N ALA A 16 19.65 -1.25 23.94
CA ALA A 16 20.39 -1.77 22.80
C ALA A 16 20.48 -3.31 22.82
N PHE A 17 20.68 -3.91 24.01
CA PHE A 17 20.72 -5.37 24.17
C PHE A 17 19.34 -6.01 23.89
N VAL A 18 18.26 -5.35 24.32
CA VAL A 18 16.88 -5.77 24.03
C VAL A 18 16.59 -5.66 22.51
N PHE A 19 16.92 -4.53 21.87
CA PHE A 19 16.78 -4.34 20.43
C PHE A 19 17.60 -5.34 19.60
N ALA A 20 18.83 -5.67 20.04
CA ALA A 20 19.65 -6.69 19.41
C ALA A 20 19.04 -8.10 19.57
N SER A 21 18.51 -8.43 20.75
CA SER A 21 17.89 -9.73 21.01
C SER A 21 16.55 -9.97 20.31
N PHE A 22 15.87 -8.92 19.84
CA PHE A 22 14.66 -9.04 19.00
C PHE A 22 14.97 -9.23 17.50
N ASN A 23 16.20 -8.99 17.03
CA ASN A 23 16.62 -9.15 15.64
C ASN A 23 17.38 -10.46 15.38
N SER A 24 17.20 -11.48 16.23
CA SER A 24 17.89 -12.77 16.08
C SER A 24 17.02 -13.95 16.54
N VAL A 25 15.81 -14.02 16.01
CA VAL A 25 15.04 -15.26 15.94
C VAL A 25 14.67 -15.50 14.48
N ILE A 26 15.55 -16.21 13.76
CA ILE A 26 15.13 -16.92 12.55
C ILE A 26 14.13 -17.97 13.03
N GLN A 27 12.85 -17.77 12.74
CA GLN A 27 11.83 -18.80 12.98
C GLN A 27 12.03 -19.93 11.97
N ILE A 28 12.89 -20.88 12.33
CA ILE A 28 12.87 -22.21 11.73
C ILE A 28 11.61 -22.91 12.28
N SER A 29 10.48 -22.62 11.65
CA SER A 29 9.23 -23.35 11.85
C SER A 29 9.39 -24.72 11.24
N ALA A 30 9.07 -25.78 12.01
CA ALA A 30 9.10 -27.13 11.49
C ALA A 30 8.05 -27.29 10.38
N ASP A 31 8.49 -27.82 9.25
CA ASP A 31 7.69 -28.06 8.05
C ASP A 31 6.55 -29.07 8.32
N GLN A 32 5.32 -28.56 8.47
CA GLN A 32 4.07 -29.31 8.43
C GLN A 32 2.94 -28.47 7.80
N ASN A 33 3.20 -28.04 6.57
CA ASN A 33 2.25 -27.92 5.46
C ASN A 33 2.98 -27.13 4.35
N ALA A 34 3.85 -27.82 3.62
CA ALA A 34 4.25 -27.41 2.27
C ALA A 34 3.04 -27.55 1.33
N GLN A 35 2.02 -26.72 1.55
CA GLN A 35 1.00 -26.44 0.55
C GLN A 35 1.75 -25.77 -0.60
N SER A 36 1.83 -26.44 -1.75
CA SER A 36 2.66 -25.98 -2.88
C SER A 36 2.26 -24.55 -3.24
N ASN A 37 3.19 -23.62 -3.04
CA ASN A 37 2.96 -22.20 -3.33
C ASN A 37 3.28 -21.88 -4.81
N HIS A 38 3.56 -22.92 -5.60
CA HIS A 38 3.79 -22.90 -7.02
C HIS A 38 2.45 -22.98 -7.74
N ARG A 39 2.20 -22.12 -8.74
CA ARG A 39 1.01 -22.27 -9.57
C ARG A 39 1.20 -23.42 -10.53
N ILE A 40 0.09 -24.03 -10.92
CA ILE A 40 0.08 -25.12 -11.88
C ILE A 40 -0.37 -24.58 -13.23
N VAL A 41 0.46 -24.82 -14.24
CA VAL A 41 0.24 -24.39 -15.63
C VAL A 41 0.05 -25.62 -16.49
N ILE A 42 -1.18 -25.83 -16.95
CA ILE A 42 -1.50 -26.92 -17.88
C ILE A 42 -1.52 -26.35 -19.31
N LEU A 43 -0.70 -26.93 -20.19
CA LEU A 43 -0.76 -26.68 -21.63
C LEU A 43 -1.62 -27.77 -22.27
N GLY A 44 -2.88 -27.44 -22.55
CA GLY A 44 -3.78 -28.29 -23.31
C GLY A 44 -3.50 -28.14 -24.80
N ILE A 45 -2.80 -29.09 -25.42
CA ILE A 45 -2.38 -29.00 -26.84
C ILE A 45 -3.03 -30.09 -27.68
N ASP A 46 -3.74 -29.69 -28.73
CA ASP A 46 -4.19 -30.56 -29.80
C ASP A 46 -3.03 -30.76 -30.79
N SER A 47 -2.17 -31.73 -30.44
CA SER A 47 -1.00 -32.14 -31.20
C SER A 47 -1.30 -32.35 -32.69
N ASN A 48 -2.41 -33.03 -32.98
CA ASN A 48 -2.83 -33.34 -34.34
C ASN A 48 -3.11 -32.07 -35.15
N SER A 49 -3.66 -31.02 -34.53
CA SER A 49 -3.88 -29.73 -35.20
C SER A 49 -2.60 -28.90 -35.38
N VAL A 50 -1.72 -28.90 -34.38
CA VAL A 50 -0.51 -28.05 -34.34
C VAL A 50 0.58 -28.59 -35.28
N VAL A 51 0.72 -29.91 -35.42
CA VAL A 51 1.75 -30.53 -36.27
C VAL A 51 1.58 -30.21 -37.77
N PHE A 52 0.39 -29.79 -38.21
CA PHE A 52 0.13 -29.45 -39.62
C PHE A 52 0.91 -28.23 -40.15
N LYS A 53 1.45 -27.36 -39.28
CA LYS A 53 2.27 -26.21 -39.69
C LYS A 53 3.48 -26.03 -38.79
N GLU A 54 4.67 -25.97 -39.40
CA GLU A 54 5.92 -25.63 -38.71
C GLU A 54 5.81 -24.32 -37.90
N SER A 55 5.16 -23.29 -38.44
CA SER A 55 4.96 -22.02 -37.73
C SER A 55 3.99 -22.08 -36.53
N HIS A 56 3.21 -23.15 -36.38
CA HIS A 56 2.43 -23.41 -35.17
C HIS A 56 3.29 -24.06 -34.09
N MET A 57 4.16 -25.00 -34.47
CA MET A 57 5.19 -25.57 -33.58
C MET A 57 6.17 -24.51 -33.07
N GLU A 58 6.68 -23.65 -33.96
CA GLU A 58 7.56 -22.53 -33.62
C GLU A 58 6.93 -21.58 -32.58
N MET A 59 5.61 -21.38 -32.69
CA MET A 59 4.85 -20.56 -31.76
C MET A 59 4.71 -21.25 -30.38
N VAL A 60 4.42 -22.56 -30.35
CA VAL A 60 4.35 -23.34 -29.10
C VAL A 60 5.69 -23.34 -28.37
N ASP A 61 6.79 -23.59 -29.07
CA ASP A 61 8.16 -23.51 -28.52
C ASP A 61 8.43 -22.12 -27.91
N SER A 62 7.94 -21.06 -28.57
CA SER A 62 8.11 -19.67 -28.12
C SER A 62 7.25 -19.31 -26.91
N ILE A 63 6.01 -19.83 -26.83
CA ILE A 63 5.15 -19.71 -25.63
C ILE A 63 5.84 -20.36 -24.43
N ILE A 64 6.29 -21.62 -24.56
CA ILE A 64 6.95 -22.37 -23.48
C ILE A 64 8.22 -21.65 -23.03
N GLY A 65 9.01 -21.12 -23.96
CA GLY A 65 10.21 -20.34 -23.63
C GLY A 65 9.90 -19.04 -22.85
N ILE A 66 8.89 -18.28 -23.27
CA ILE A 66 8.46 -17.07 -22.56
C ILE A 66 7.95 -17.42 -21.16
N MET A 67 7.09 -18.43 -21.05
CA MET A 67 6.51 -18.87 -19.78
C MET A 67 7.59 -19.34 -18.81
N SER A 68 8.45 -20.28 -19.21
CA SER A 68 9.52 -20.81 -18.36
C SER A 68 10.52 -19.76 -17.87
N THR A 69 10.75 -18.70 -18.67
CA THR A 69 11.65 -17.61 -18.29
C THR A 69 11.02 -16.67 -17.25
N ILE A 70 9.71 -16.42 -17.34
CA ILE A 70 9.01 -15.44 -16.49
C ILE A 70 8.41 -16.09 -15.24
N LYS A 71 7.77 -17.25 -15.40
CA LYS A 71 7.06 -18.03 -14.38
C LYS A 71 7.99 -19.00 -13.64
N GLN A 72 9.20 -18.55 -13.27
CA GLN A 72 10.14 -19.37 -12.50
C GLN A 72 9.51 -19.82 -11.18
N GLY A 73 9.63 -21.11 -10.88
CA GLY A 73 9.03 -21.76 -9.72
C GLY A 73 7.63 -22.34 -9.94
N ASP A 74 6.94 -22.02 -11.04
CA ASP A 74 5.64 -22.64 -11.34
C ASP A 74 5.81 -24.04 -11.97
N ASP A 75 4.81 -24.92 -11.74
CA ASP A 75 4.80 -26.33 -12.13
C ASP A 75 4.04 -26.52 -13.45
N PHE A 76 4.73 -27.00 -14.49
CA PHE A 76 4.19 -27.15 -15.83
C PHE A 76 3.77 -28.60 -16.11
N TYR A 77 2.62 -28.72 -16.78
CA TYR A 77 2.09 -29.96 -17.31
C TYR A 77 1.74 -29.79 -18.79
N LEU A 78 1.97 -30.81 -19.60
CA LEU A 78 1.40 -30.94 -20.95
C LEU A 78 0.26 -31.93 -20.90
N MET A 79 -0.90 -31.53 -21.43
CA MET A 79 -2.09 -32.36 -21.58
C MET A 79 -2.45 -32.48 -23.07
N PRO A 80 -2.17 -33.62 -23.72
CA PRO A 80 -2.60 -33.85 -25.09
C PRO A 80 -4.13 -33.85 -25.19
N MET A 81 -4.71 -32.97 -26.01
CA MET A 81 -6.17 -32.80 -26.11
C MET A 81 -6.89 -33.99 -26.75
N ASP A 82 -6.15 -34.87 -27.43
CA ASP A 82 -6.63 -36.13 -28.00
C ASP A 82 -6.60 -37.30 -26.98
N SER A 83 -5.87 -37.15 -25.88
CA SER A 83 -5.80 -38.13 -24.80
C SER A 83 -5.54 -37.46 -23.43
N PRO A 84 -6.52 -36.71 -22.89
CA PRO A 84 -6.28 -35.78 -21.77
C PRO A 84 -5.80 -36.45 -20.47
N ALA A 85 -6.17 -37.71 -20.25
CA ALA A 85 -5.71 -38.52 -19.12
C ALA A 85 -4.20 -38.92 -19.19
N ASN A 86 -3.54 -38.75 -20.35
CA ASN A 86 -2.13 -39.08 -20.57
C ASN A 86 -1.22 -37.84 -20.46
N TYR A 87 -1.48 -36.97 -19.48
CA TYR A 87 -0.67 -35.77 -19.26
C TYR A 87 0.75 -36.11 -18.76
N ILE A 88 1.71 -35.22 -19.00
CA ILE A 88 3.08 -35.33 -18.47
C ILE A 88 3.41 -34.12 -17.60
N GLY A 89 4.10 -34.37 -16.48
CA GLY A 89 4.51 -33.36 -15.49
C GLY A 89 4.53 -33.94 -14.06
N PRO A 90 4.79 -33.11 -13.04
CA PRO A 90 5.19 -31.70 -13.15
C PRO A 90 6.61 -31.54 -13.70
N TYR A 91 6.87 -30.41 -14.36
CA TYR A 91 8.20 -29.89 -14.66
C TYR A 91 8.30 -28.47 -14.08
N ARG A 92 9.23 -28.20 -13.15
CA ARG A 92 9.28 -26.88 -12.50
C ARG A 92 10.15 -25.89 -13.25
N ALA A 93 9.57 -24.78 -13.68
CA ALA A 93 10.32 -23.76 -14.43
C ALA A 93 11.50 -23.21 -13.60
N GLY A 94 12.72 -23.34 -14.15
CA GLY A 94 13.97 -22.94 -13.47
C GLY A 94 14.68 -24.05 -12.71
N GLU A 95 14.08 -25.24 -12.56
CA GLU A 95 14.79 -26.45 -12.15
C GLU A 95 15.47 -27.16 -13.35
N ASN A 96 16.42 -28.07 -13.07
CA ASN A 96 17.26 -28.70 -14.11
C ASN A 96 16.48 -29.66 -15.03
N ASP A 97 15.39 -30.24 -14.54
CA ASP A 97 14.51 -31.18 -15.24
C ASP A 97 13.65 -30.49 -16.31
N PHE A 98 13.35 -29.19 -16.14
CA PHE A 98 12.59 -28.40 -17.10
C PHE A 98 13.25 -28.34 -18.48
N ILE A 99 14.57 -28.51 -18.56
CA ILE A 99 15.30 -28.57 -19.83
C ILE A 99 14.74 -29.66 -20.76
N GLU A 100 14.22 -30.76 -20.21
CA GLU A 100 13.60 -31.85 -20.98
C GLU A 100 12.16 -31.55 -21.43
N PHE A 101 11.47 -30.55 -20.83
CA PHE A 101 10.05 -30.31 -21.09
C PHE A 101 9.76 -29.84 -22.53
N PRO A 102 10.44 -28.82 -23.09
CA PRO A 102 10.21 -28.41 -24.48
C PRO A 102 10.50 -29.54 -25.48
N GLU A 103 11.52 -30.36 -25.24
CA GLU A 103 11.84 -31.51 -26.10
C GLU A 103 10.72 -32.56 -26.06
N LYS A 104 10.20 -32.91 -24.88
CA LYS A 104 9.07 -33.84 -24.74
C LYS A 104 7.77 -33.32 -25.36
N VAL A 105 7.49 -32.01 -25.23
CA VAL A 105 6.34 -31.39 -25.92
C VAL A 105 6.50 -31.51 -27.42
N ARG A 106 7.69 -31.19 -27.96
CA ARG A 106 7.98 -31.32 -29.39
C ARG A 106 7.87 -32.77 -29.87
N ASP A 107 8.39 -33.74 -29.11
CA ASP A 107 8.29 -35.16 -29.43
C ASP A 107 6.85 -35.65 -29.45
N ILE A 108 6.02 -35.29 -28.47
CA ILE A 108 4.61 -35.68 -28.42
C ILE A 108 3.84 -35.12 -29.61
N ILE A 109 4.05 -33.84 -29.96
CA ILE A 109 3.38 -33.25 -31.12
C ILE A 109 3.90 -33.85 -32.44
N SER A 110 5.21 -34.04 -32.59
CA SER A 110 5.81 -34.57 -33.84
C SER A 110 5.48 -36.03 -34.11
N ASN A 111 5.20 -36.83 -33.06
CA ASN A 111 4.81 -38.23 -33.19
C ASN A 111 3.29 -38.45 -33.27
N SER A 112 2.48 -37.38 -33.19
CA SER A 112 1.02 -37.48 -33.34
C SER A 112 0.65 -37.84 -34.78
N GLU A 113 -0.31 -38.75 -34.98
CA GLU A 113 -0.72 -39.17 -36.33
C GLU A 113 -1.63 -38.10 -36.96
N PRO A 114 -1.26 -37.48 -38.09
CA PRO A 114 -2.05 -36.41 -38.71
C PRO A 114 -3.26 -36.97 -39.48
N ASN A 115 -4.18 -37.67 -38.78
CA ASN A 115 -5.54 -37.97 -39.20
C ASN A 115 -6.35 -38.66 -38.08
N SER A 116 -7.31 -37.96 -37.49
CA SER A 116 -8.71 -38.40 -37.58
C SER A 116 -9.67 -37.23 -37.38
N SER A 117 -10.86 -37.33 -37.99
CA SER A 117 -11.90 -36.30 -37.95
C SER A 117 -12.71 -36.30 -36.65
N LEU A 118 -12.06 -36.54 -35.50
CA LEU A 118 -12.69 -36.37 -34.19
C LEU A 118 -12.55 -34.91 -33.77
N GLY A 119 -13.67 -34.25 -33.50
CA GLY A 119 -13.68 -32.93 -32.87
C GLY A 119 -13.12 -33.01 -31.45
N VAL A 120 -12.57 -31.89 -30.98
CA VAL A 120 -11.87 -31.84 -29.69
C VAL A 120 -12.87 -31.90 -28.54
N ALA A 121 -12.73 -32.88 -27.63
CA ALA A 121 -13.59 -33.06 -26.46
C ALA A 121 -13.22 -32.08 -25.33
N VAL A 122 -13.56 -30.80 -25.52
CA VAL A 122 -13.21 -29.71 -24.60
C VAL A 122 -13.71 -29.97 -23.17
N ASP A 123 -14.87 -30.59 -23.01
CA ASP A 123 -15.44 -30.97 -21.70
C ASP A 123 -14.63 -32.04 -20.98
N GLU A 124 -14.08 -33.03 -21.69
CA GLU A 124 -13.18 -34.04 -21.10
C GLU A 124 -11.85 -33.40 -20.65
N ILE A 125 -11.30 -32.50 -21.46
CA ILE A 125 -10.05 -31.77 -21.15
C ILE A 125 -10.23 -30.87 -19.93
N LEU A 126 -11.34 -30.14 -19.82
CA LEU A 126 -11.66 -29.32 -18.65
C LEU A 126 -11.95 -30.16 -17.41
N GLY A 127 -12.56 -31.34 -17.57
CA GLY A 127 -12.76 -32.30 -16.47
C GLY A 127 -11.44 -32.86 -15.91
N GLU A 128 -10.58 -33.40 -16.78
CA GLU A 128 -9.27 -33.96 -16.37
C GLU A 128 -8.33 -32.89 -15.82
N SER A 129 -8.31 -31.68 -16.41
CA SER A 129 -7.50 -30.57 -15.88
C SER A 129 -8.03 -30.04 -14.54
N TYR A 130 -9.35 -29.99 -14.32
CA TYR A 130 -9.89 -29.71 -12.98
C TYR A 130 -9.47 -30.79 -11.97
N GLY A 131 -9.55 -32.07 -12.35
CA GLY A 131 -9.13 -33.19 -11.51
C GLY A 131 -7.67 -33.11 -11.11
N LEU A 132 -6.77 -32.81 -12.07
CA LEU A 132 -5.35 -32.60 -11.83
C LEU A 132 -5.10 -31.42 -10.88
N LEU A 133 -5.72 -30.26 -11.13
CA LEU A 133 -5.57 -29.07 -10.28
C LEU A 133 -6.09 -29.30 -8.85
N ASP A 134 -7.15 -30.09 -8.67
CA ASP A 134 -7.69 -30.43 -7.34
C ASP A 134 -6.82 -31.44 -6.60
N ILE A 135 -6.32 -32.48 -7.27
CA ILE A 135 -5.40 -33.49 -6.70
C ILE A 135 -4.11 -32.83 -6.21
N GLU A 136 -3.51 -31.95 -7.03
CA GLU A 136 -2.28 -31.23 -6.68
C GLU A 136 -2.53 -30.03 -5.75
N SER A 137 -3.79 -29.78 -5.34
CA SER A 137 -4.18 -28.68 -4.45
C SER A 137 -3.74 -27.29 -4.95
N ALA A 138 -3.89 -27.06 -6.26
CA ALA A 138 -3.34 -25.91 -6.98
C ALA A 138 -3.80 -24.55 -6.39
N PRO A 139 -2.89 -23.59 -6.16
CA PRO A 139 -3.26 -22.27 -5.63
C PRO A 139 -4.02 -21.42 -6.67
N PRO A 140 -4.75 -20.37 -6.26
CA PRO A 140 -5.34 -19.40 -7.16
C PRO A 140 -4.31 -18.79 -8.12
N GLY A 141 -4.72 -18.50 -9.35
CA GLY A 141 -3.84 -18.11 -10.46
C GLY A 141 -3.21 -19.29 -11.22
N SER A 142 -3.49 -20.53 -10.82
CA SER A 142 -3.24 -21.73 -11.64
C SER A 142 -4.30 -21.87 -12.76
N GLY A 143 -4.07 -22.73 -13.74
CA GLY A 143 -5.08 -23.01 -14.76
C GLY A 143 -4.55 -23.69 -16.02
N ILE A 144 -5.38 -23.65 -17.06
CA ILE A 144 -5.11 -24.27 -18.36
C ILE A 144 -5.03 -23.24 -19.49
N TYR A 145 -4.15 -23.49 -20.45
CA TYR A 145 -4.04 -22.79 -21.73
C TYR A 145 -4.36 -23.77 -22.86
N LEU A 146 -5.43 -23.50 -23.61
CA LEU A 146 -5.87 -24.33 -24.73
C LEU A 146 -5.20 -23.91 -26.05
N ILE A 147 -4.70 -24.87 -26.83
CA ILE A 147 -4.04 -24.67 -28.13
C ILE A 147 -4.58 -25.69 -29.13
N SER A 148 -5.46 -25.27 -30.04
CA SER A 148 -5.98 -26.12 -31.12
C SER A 148 -6.41 -25.31 -32.35
N THR A 149 -6.35 -25.91 -33.53
CA THR A 149 -7.03 -25.42 -34.74
C THR A 149 -8.08 -26.38 -35.31
N ASN A 150 -8.44 -27.47 -34.63
CA ASN A 150 -9.55 -28.35 -35.00
C ASN A 150 -10.87 -27.87 -34.38
N GLU A 151 -12.01 -28.09 -35.03
CA GLU A 151 -13.30 -27.58 -34.56
C GLU A 151 -13.70 -28.09 -33.16
N TYR A 152 -14.11 -27.14 -32.31
CA TYR A 152 -14.74 -27.41 -31.02
C TYR A 152 -16.25 -27.62 -31.18
N PRO A 153 -16.89 -28.50 -30.39
CA PRO A 153 -18.34 -28.57 -30.34
C PRO A 153 -18.90 -27.24 -29.79
N ASN A 154 -19.72 -26.56 -30.59
CA ASN A 154 -20.14 -25.17 -30.34
C ASN A 154 -21.67 -24.98 -30.26
N HIS A 155 -22.46 -26.06 -30.27
CA HIS A 155 -23.91 -25.94 -30.16
C HIS A 155 -24.33 -25.55 -28.74
N GLU A 156 -25.34 -24.66 -28.61
CA GLU A 156 -25.75 -24.03 -27.34
C GLU A 156 -25.92 -25.04 -26.20
N ASP A 157 -26.57 -26.19 -26.46
CA ASP A 157 -26.78 -27.23 -25.44
C ASP A 157 -25.47 -27.78 -24.85
N TYR A 158 -24.41 -27.96 -25.64
CA TYR A 158 -23.12 -28.46 -25.15
C TYR A 158 -22.38 -27.39 -24.36
N VAL A 159 -22.34 -26.16 -24.88
CA VAL A 159 -21.69 -25.04 -24.19
C VAL A 159 -22.37 -24.79 -22.83
N GLY A 160 -23.69 -24.57 -22.83
CA GLY A 160 -24.44 -24.23 -21.62
C GLY A 160 -24.59 -25.33 -20.58
N HIS A 161 -24.62 -26.62 -20.98
CA HIS A 161 -24.79 -27.73 -20.02
C HIS A 161 -23.51 -28.50 -19.69
N ARG A 162 -22.40 -28.31 -20.43
CA ARG A 162 -21.12 -28.97 -20.14
C ARG A 162 -19.97 -28.01 -19.89
N LEU A 163 -19.78 -27.02 -20.77
CA LEU A 163 -18.63 -26.12 -20.67
C LEU A 163 -18.81 -25.04 -19.60
N ASP A 164 -19.95 -24.33 -19.60
CA ASP A 164 -20.20 -23.24 -18.66
C ASP A 164 -20.17 -23.70 -17.17
N PRO A 165 -20.73 -24.86 -16.79
CA PRO A 165 -20.60 -25.36 -15.42
C PRO A 165 -19.15 -25.67 -15.02
N LEU A 166 -18.34 -26.23 -15.94
CA LEU A 166 -16.93 -26.51 -15.68
C LEU A 166 -16.13 -25.20 -15.53
N ALA A 167 -16.36 -24.21 -16.40
CA ALA A 167 -15.74 -22.89 -16.28
C ALA A 167 -16.11 -22.18 -14.96
N GLY A 168 -17.34 -22.34 -14.49
CA GLY A 168 -17.77 -21.87 -13.17
C GLY A 168 -16.99 -22.52 -12.01
N LEU A 169 -16.69 -23.82 -12.09
CA LEU A 169 -15.86 -24.50 -11.07
C LEU A 169 -14.41 -24.01 -11.06
N PHE A 170 -13.84 -23.64 -12.21
CA PHE A 170 -12.53 -22.98 -12.29
C PHE A 170 -12.58 -21.60 -11.59
N TYR A 171 -13.59 -20.79 -11.91
CA TYR A 171 -13.80 -19.48 -11.27
C TYR A 171 -13.91 -19.56 -9.74
N GLU A 172 -14.68 -20.51 -9.20
CA GLU A 172 -14.84 -20.70 -7.75
C GLU A 172 -13.53 -21.02 -7.01
N ARG A 173 -12.53 -21.59 -7.71
CA ARG A 173 -11.19 -21.87 -7.17
C ARG A 173 -10.18 -20.75 -7.43
N GLY A 174 -10.55 -19.72 -8.21
CA GLY A 174 -9.62 -18.72 -8.73
C GLY A 174 -8.63 -19.29 -9.74
N TRP A 175 -9.04 -20.32 -10.50
CA TRP A 175 -8.28 -20.88 -11.61
C TRP A 175 -8.82 -20.38 -12.95
N HIS A 176 -7.97 -20.28 -13.96
CA HIS A 176 -8.35 -19.72 -15.26
C HIS A 176 -8.37 -20.74 -16.41
N ILE A 177 -9.25 -20.54 -17.39
CA ILE A 177 -9.22 -21.19 -18.70
C ILE A 177 -8.84 -20.14 -19.74
N SER A 178 -7.61 -20.20 -20.25
CA SER A 178 -7.10 -19.29 -21.27
C SER A 178 -6.89 -20.02 -22.60
N ALA A 179 -6.74 -19.29 -23.71
CA ALA A 179 -6.49 -19.91 -25.02
C ALA A 179 -5.49 -19.13 -25.88
N PHE A 180 -4.67 -19.85 -26.64
CA PHE A 180 -3.80 -19.31 -27.68
C PHE A 180 -4.43 -19.52 -29.06
N VAL A 181 -4.71 -18.41 -29.74
CA VAL A 181 -5.46 -18.36 -30.99
C VAL A 181 -4.47 -18.28 -32.15
N LEU A 182 -4.15 -19.46 -32.71
CA LEU A 182 -3.21 -19.64 -33.83
C LEU A 182 -3.81 -19.25 -35.19
N SER A 183 -2.97 -19.14 -36.22
CA SER A 183 -3.38 -18.76 -37.57
C SER A 183 -4.17 -19.86 -38.30
N GLY A 184 -5.45 -19.59 -38.58
CA GLY A 184 -6.37 -20.50 -39.28
C GLY A 184 -7.34 -21.26 -38.37
N ILE A 185 -7.43 -20.90 -37.09
CA ILE A 185 -8.43 -21.41 -36.16
C ILE A 185 -9.88 -21.10 -36.62
N PRO A 186 -10.85 -22.03 -36.45
CA PRO A 186 -12.27 -21.78 -36.73
C PRO A 186 -12.87 -20.66 -35.89
N ALA A 187 -13.81 -19.90 -36.46
CA ALA A 187 -14.50 -18.82 -35.75
C ALA A 187 -15.32 -19.32 -34.54
N SER A 188 -15.91 -20.51 -34.65
CA SER A 188 -16.61 -21.24 -33.58
C SER A 188 -15.71 -21.52 -32.37
N ASN A 189 -14.45 -21.91 -32.60
CA ASN A 189 -13.49 -22.13 -31.51
C ASN A 189 -13.16 -20.83 -30.77
N LEU A 190 -13.01 -19.73 -31.51
CA LEU A 190 -12.75 -18.41 -30.91
C LEU A 190 -13.91 -17.98 -30.02
N GLU A 191 -15.16 -18.19 -30.46
CA GLU A 191 -16.37 -17.92 -29.69
C GLU A 191 -16.43 -18.76 -28.40
N VAL A 192 -16.29 -20.09 -28.52
CA VAL A 192 -16.27 -21.01 -27.36
C VAL A 192 -15.14 -20.70 -26.39
N SER A 193 -13.93 -20.45 -26.89
CA SER A 193 -12.77 -20.09 -26.06
C SER A 193 -13.00 -18.76 -25.33
N THR A 194 -13.59 -17.77 -26.01
CA THR A 194 -13.89 -16.45 -25.42
C THR A 194 -14.91 -16.57 -24.29
N ASN A 195 -15.93 -17.43 -24.44
CA ASN A 195 -16.89 -17.70 -23.37
C ASN A 195 -16.25 -18.39 -22.15
N LEU A 196 -15.43 -19.44 -22.38
CA LEU A 196 -14.68 -20.12 -21.33
C LEU A 196 -13.75 -19.17 -20.56
N ALA A 197 -13.02 -18.32 -21.28
CA ALA A 197 -12.14 -17.31 -20.71
C ALA A 197 -12.91 -16.27 -19.89
N ALA A 198 -13.99 -15.70 -20.44
CA ALA A 198 -14.81 -14.72 -19.75
C ALA A 198 -15.43 -15.27 -18.46
N THR A 199 -15.89 -16.53 -18.47
CA THR A 199 -16.51 -17.19 -17.31
C THR A 199 -15.50 -17.55 -16.22
N SER A 200 -14.22 -17.74 -16.53
CA SER A 200 -13.16 -18.17 -15.59
C SER A 200 -12.08 -17.10 -15.29
N GLU A 201 -12.34 -15.84 -15.64
CA GLU A 201 -11.35 -14.74 -15.60
C GLU A 201 -10.03 -15.05 -16.36
N GLY A 202 -10.11 -15.95 -17.35
CA GLY A 202 -9.03 -16.27 -18.29
C GLY A 202 -8.89 -15.29 -19.45
N ASN A 203 -7.93 -15.57 -20.33
CA ASN A 203 -7.51 -14.63 -21.37
C ASN A 203 -7.38 -15.29 -22.75
N ILE A 204 -7.59 -14.50 -23.80
CA ILE A 204 -7.45 -14.90 -25.21
C ILE A 204 -6.23 -14.21 -25.82
N PHE A 205 -5.22 -14.99 -26.19
CA PHE A 205 -3.97 -14.49 -26.77
C PHE A 205 -3.93 -14.80 -28.27
N GLN A 206 -4.10 -13.78 -29.11
CA GLN A 206 -4.07 -13.93 -30.57
C GLN A 206 -2.64 -13.92 -31.10
N LEU A 207 -2.15 -15.09 -31.55
CA LEU A 207 -0.76 -15.30 -31.97
C LEU A 207 -0.58 -15.34 -33.50
N GLN A 208 -1.46 -14.64 -34.22
CA GLN A 208 -1.41 -14.53 -35.68
C GLN A 208 -0.24 -13.64 -36.14
N GLU A 209 0.18 -12.71 -35.29
CA GLU A 209 1.31 -11.81 -35.47
C GLU A 209 2.14 -11.76 -34.18
N ILE A 210 3.41 -11.36 -34.27
CA ILE A 210 4.33 -11.33 -33.13
C ILE A 210 3.92 -10.36 -32.00
N GLY A 211 3.04 -9.39 -32.28
CA GLY A 211 2.42 -8.54 -31.26
C GLY A 211 1.63 -9.34 -30.22
N GLY A 212 1.10 -10.51 -30.59
CA GLY A 212 0.43 -11.44 -29.67
C GLY A 212 1.34 -11.96 -28.57
N LEU A 213 2.58 -12.33 -28.90
CA LEU A 213 3.58 -12.77 -27.92
C LEU A 213 3.96 -11.64 -26.96
N LYS A 214 4.04 -10.40 -27.45
CA LYS A 214 4.26 -9.21 -26.62
C LYS A 214 3.12 -9.01 -25.62
N LEU A 215 1.87 -9.06 -26.06
CA LEU A 215 0.69 -8.93 -25.19
C LEU A 215 0.61 -10.05 -24.13
N PHE A 216 0.89 -11.29 -24.54
CA PHE A 216 0.99 -12.41 -23.61
C PHE A 216 2.11 -12.19 -22.58
N THR A 217 3.26 -11.68 -23.01
CA THR A 217 4.39 -11.41 -22.12
C THR A 217 4.08 -10.31 -21.10
N ASP A 218 3.46 -9.20 -21.52
CA ASP A 218 2.99 -8.16 -20.60
C ASP A 218 1.98 -8.72 -19.57
N TYR A 219 1.06 -9.59 -20.00
CA TYR A 219 0.12 -10.26 -19.09
C TYR A 219 0.85 -11.06 -18.01
N LEU A 220 1.85 -11.87 -18.38
CA LEU A 220 2.62 -12.66 -17.40
C LEU A 220 3.38 -11.76 -16.41
N LEU A 221 4.00 -10.67 -16.90
CA LEU A 221 4.77 -9.73 -16.06
C LEU A 221 3.90 -8.88 -15.13
N THR A 222 2.75 -8.41 -15.62
CA THR A 222 1.80 -7.63 -14.82
C THR A 222 1.11 -8.47 -13.75
N THR A 223 0.71 -9.70 -14.08
CA THR A 223 0.14 -10.66 -13.11
C THR A 223 1.09 -10.92 -11.94
N ASP A 224 2.40 -10.95 -12.20
CA ASP A 224 3.42 -11.22 -11.18
C ASP A 224 4.02 -9.94 -10.58
N ASN A 225 3.40 -8.78 -10.84
CA ASN A 225 3.84 -7.44 -10.40
C ASN A 225 5.31 -7.11 -10.77
N ARG A 226 5.85 -7.72 -11.83
CA ARG A 226 7.22 -7.48 -12.32
C ARG A 226 7.36 -6.20 -13.14
N GLY A 227 6.24 -5.62 -13.59
CA GLY A 227 6.20 -4.37 -14.37
C GLY A 227 5.65 -4.57 -15.78
N THR A 228 5.97 -3.64 -16.67
CA THR A 228 5.49 -3.58 -18.07
C THR A 228 6.65 -3.39 -19.04
N LEU A 229 6.55 -3.96 -20.25
CA LEU A 229 7.59 -3.82 -21.26
C LEU A 229 7.71 -2.39 -21.82
N ILE A 230 8.94 -1.86 -21.82
CA ILE A 230 9.31 -0.58 -22.45
C ILE A 230 9.78 -0.86 -23.89
N SER A 231 9.31 -0.09 -24.86
CA SER A 231 9.73 -0.27 -26.27
C SER A 231 11.13 0.29 -26.51
N SER A 232 11.99 -0.49 -27.14
CA SER A 232 13.32 -0.10 -27.62
C SER A 232 13.46 -0.13 -29.15
N GLY A 233 12.40 -0.53 -29.87
CA GLY A 233 12.30 -0.38 -31.33
C GLY A 233 11.38 -1.40 -31.99
N GLU A 234 10.88 -1.08 -33.18
CA GLU A 234 10.14 -2.01 -34.03
C GLU A 234 10.41 -1.70 -35.51
N LYS A 235 10.60 -2.73 -36.33
CA LYS A 235 10.88 -2.58 -37.76
C LYS A 235 10.58 -3.83 -38.55
N LYS A 236 9.96 -3.67 -39.72
CA LYS A 236 9.91 -4.73 -40.74
C LYS A 236 11.23 -4.76 -41.50
N LEU A 237 11.99 -5.84 -41.35
CA LEU A 237 13.31 -6.03 -41.94
C LEU A 237 13.22 -6.82 -43.25
N THR A 238 14.21 -6.58 -44.11
CA THR A 238 14.65 -7.52 -45.15
C THR A 238 16.08 -7.96 -44.81
N PHE A 239 16.58 -9.05 -45.42
CA PHE A 239 17.87 -9.66 -45.07
C PHE A 239 19.08 -8.70 -45.08
N SER A 240 19.03 -7.60 -45.85
CA SER A 240 20.08 -6.57 -45.91
C SER A 240 19.88 -5.40 -44.94
N ASN A 241 18.82 -5.40 -44.15
CA ASN A 241 18.52 -4.36 -43.16
C ASN A 241 18.98 -4.74 -41.76
N LEU A 242 19.23 -3.70 -40.98
CA LEU A 242 19.56 -3.73 -39.56
C LEU A 242 18.43 -3.04 -38.79
N LEU A 243 18.04 -3.60 -37.64
CA LEU A 243 17.42 -2.86 -36.53
C LEU A 243 18.50 -2.62 -35.49
N ILE A 244 18.64 -1.37 -35.05
CA ILE A 244 19.44 -0.97 -33.90
C ILE A 244 18.44 -0.55 -32.82
N SER A 245 18.57 -1.13 -31.63
CA SER A 245 17.75 -0.80 -30.47
C SER A 245 18.63 -0.41 -29.29
N ASP A 246 18.24 0.65 -28.58
CA ASP A 246 18.93 1.14 -27.39
C ASP A 246 18.11 0.79 -26.14
N ILE A 247 18.79 0.21 -25.16
CA ILE A 247 18.25 -0.23 -23.87
C ILE A 247 18.89 0.64 -22.79
N ALA A 248 18.06 1.36 -22.04
CA ALA A 248 18.50 2.25 -20.98
C ALA A 248 18.75 1.49 -19.68
N VAL A 249 19.99 1.54 -19.17
CA VAL A 249 20.35 0.94 -17.88
C VAL A 249 20.77 2.04 -16.92
N LEU A 250 19.99 2.18 -15.84
CA LEU A 250 20.23 3.18 -14.80
C LEU A 250 21.25 2.65 -13.78
N PRO A 251 22.01 3.54 -13.11
CA PRO A 251 22.77 3.14 -11.92
C PRO A 251 21.89 2.46 -10.88
N GLY A 252 22.37 1.37 -10.30
CA GLY A 252 21.63 0.54 -9.34
C GLY A 252 20.59 -0.41 -9.95
N THR A 253 20.57 -0.59 -11.27
CA THR A 253 19.74 -1.62 -11.91
C THR A 253 20.23 -3.02 -11.50
N GLU A 254 19.35 -3.81 -10.88
CA GLU A 254 19.66 -5.16 -10.40
C GLU A 254 19.65 -6.19 -11.52
N TYR A 255 18.70 -6.05 -12.44
CA TYR A 255 18.65 -6.82 -13.66
C TYR A 255 17.95 -6.07 -14.79
N VAL A 256 18.31 -6.42 -16.02
CA VAL A 256 17.59 -6.07 -17.25
C VAL A 256 17.15 -7.36 -17.91
N MET A 257 15.87 -7.42 -18.25
CA MET A 257 15.33 -8.45 -19.14
C MET A 257 15.02 -7.78 -20.49
N ALA A 258 15.77 -8.12 -21.53
CA ALA A 258 15.58 -7.63 -22.89
C ALA A 258 14.90 -8.71 -23.73
N LEU A 259 13.84 -8.34 -24.45
CA LEU A 259 13.00 -9.26 -25.22
C LEU A 259 12.85 -8.79 -26.66
N PHE A 260 12.93 -9.74 -27.58
CA PHE A 260 12.78 -9.51 -29.00
C PHE A 260 11.79 -10.51 -29.56
N PHE A 261 10.82 -10.04 -30.33
CA PHE A 261 9.89 -10.92 -31.03
C PHE A 261 10.15 -10.83 -32.54
N ARG A 262 10.16 -11.96 -33.24
CA ARG A 262 10.51 -12.06 -34.68
C ARG A 262 9.56 -12.98 -35.44
N GLU A 263 9.16 -12.55 -36.64
CA GLU A 263 8.30 -13.36 -37.54
C GLU A 263 9.00 -14.62 -38.09
N ASN A 264 10.34 -14.66 -38.07
CA ASN A 264 11.14 -15.73 -38.67
C ASN A 264 12.36 -16.04 -37.80
N ASN A 265 12.75 -17.31 -37.71
CA ASN A 265 13.80 -17.81 -36.81
C ASN A 265 15.26 -17.50 -37.25
N ALA A 266 15.47 -16.92 -38.44
CA ALA A 266 16.79 -16.67 -39.00
C ALA A 266 17.56 -15.51 -38.32
N GLY A 267 18.72 -15.17 -38.90
CA GLY A 267 19.51 -14.00 -38.55
C GLY A 267 20.30 -14.13 -37.24
N SER A 268 20.64 -12.99 -36.64
CA SER A 268 21.37 -12.93 -35.37
C SER A 268 21.05 -11.67 -34.57
N PHE A 269 21.06 -11.82 -33.25
CA PHE A 269 20.92 -10.75 -32.27
C PHE A 269 22.25 -10.58 -31.53
N ARG A 270 22.81 -9.36 -31.52
CA ARG A 270 24.08 -9.05 -30.86
C ARG A 270 23.90 -7.93 -29.84
N LEU A 271 23.95 -8.30 -28.57
CA LEU A 271 23.92 -7.38 -27.43
C LEU A 271 25.32 -6.83 -27.13
N LYS A 272 25.43 -5.51 -27.08
CA LYS A 272 26.64 -4.78 -26.69
C LYS A 272 26.40 -3.97 -25.42
N ASN A 273 27.39 -3.99 -24.53
CA ASN A 273 27.43 -3.15 -23.34
C ASN A 273 27.75 -1.68 -23.71
N PRO A 274 27.71 -0.73 -22.76
CA PRO A 274 28.02 0.68 -23.02
C PRO A 274 29.44 0.95 -23.55
N ASP A 275 30.41 0.06 -23.29
CA ASP A 275 31.77 0.12 -23.84
C ASP A 275 31.87 -0.41 -25.29
N GLY A 276 30.76 -0.93 -25.84
CA GLY A 276 30.69 -1.54 -27.18
C GLY A 276 31.18 -2.98 -27.26
N LEU A 277 31.48 -3.63 -26.12
CA LEU A 277 31.84 -5.04 -26.04
C LEU A 277 30.59 -5.92 -26.11
N GLU A 278 30.66 -7.06 -26.77
CA GLU A 278 29.55 -8.01 -26.73
C GLU A 278 29.42 -8.70 -25.37
N ALA A 279 28.20 -8.75 -24.84
CA ALA A 279 27.86 -9.50 -23.62
C ALA A 279 28.33 -10.96 -23.69
N SER A 280 28.31 -11.54 -24.90
CA SER A 280 28.76 -12.89 -25.25
C SER A 280 30.25 -13.16 -24.97
N THR A 281 31.08 -12.13 -24.80
CA THR A 281 32.55 -12.25 -24.70
C THR A 281 33.16 -11.71 -23.42
N GLY A 282 32.45 -10.86 -22.65
CA GLY A 282 32.97 -10.26 -21.41
C GLY A 282 32.21 -10.64 -20.12
N ASP A 283 30.92 -10.96 -20.20
CA ASP A 283 30.00 -10.78 -19.05
C ASP A 283 29.08 -11.99 -18.81
N ARG A 284 29.51 -13.20 -19.21
CA ARG A 284 28.68 -14.42 -19.14
C ARG A 284 28.52 -15.02 -17.74
N SER A 285 29.18 -14.46 -16.71
CA SER A 285 28.96 -14.89 -15.31
C SER A 285 27.66 -14.37 -14.71
N SER A 286 27.06 -13.34 -15.31
CA SER A 286 25.87 -12.63 -14.82
C SER A 286 24.71 -12.60 -15.82
N SER A 287 24.88 -13.13 -17.04
CA SER A 287 23.88 -13.08 -18.11
C SER A 287 23.44 -14.45 -18.63
N SER A 288 22.14 -14.59 -18.92
CA SER A 288 21.53 -15.76 -19.55
C SER A 288 20.78 -15.39 -20.82
N VAL A 289 20.72 -16.33 -21.77
CA VAL A 289 19.99 -16.20 -23.04
C VAL A 289 19.05 -17.39 -23.20
N LEU A 290 17.82 -17.10 -23.60
CA LEU A 290 16.93 -18.06 -24.21
C LEU A 290 16.60 -17.59 -25.63
N GLU A 291 16.80 -18.46 -26.62
CA GLU A 291 16.43 -18.20 -28.01
C GLU A 291 15.44 -19.27 -28.47
N THR A 292 14.25 -18.85 -28.86
CA THR A 292 13.19 -19.66 -29.48
C THR A 292 12.98 -19.19 -30.92
N PRO A 293 12.16 -19.88 -31.73
CA PRO A 293 11.89 -19.45 -33.09
C PRO A 293 11.36 -18.02 -33.22
N ASN A 294 10.37 -17.62 -32.39
CA ASN A 294 9.72 -16.31 -32.47
C ASN A 294 10.09 -15.34 -31.35
N ALA A 295 10.84 -15.76 -30.33
CA ALA A 295 11.26 -14.92 -29.21
C ALA A 295 12.75 -15.08 -28.87
N VAL A 296 13.41 -14.00 -28.48
CA VAL A 296 14.76 -14.01 -27.87
C VAL A 296 14.69 -13.24 -26.57
N ILE A 297 15.15 -13.83 -25.47
CA ILE A 297 15.12 -13.22 -24.15
C ILE A 297 16.54 -13.25 -23.57
N TRP A 298 17.06 -12.08 -23.22
CA TRP A 298 18.27 -11.92 -22.42
C TRP A 298 17.91 -11.46 -21.02
N ILE A 299 18.45 -12.12 -20.01
CA ILE A 299 18.47 -11.60 -18.64
C ILE A 299 19.92 -11.26 -18.31
N ILE A 300 20.15 -10.03 -17.89
CA ILE A 300 21.47 -9.48 -17.52
C ILE A 300 21.34 -9.05 -16.06
N ASN A 301 22.08 -9.69 -15.15
CA ASN A 301 22.10 -9.33 -13.73
C ASN A 301 23.28 -8.36 -13.46
N ASP A 302 23.09 -7.41 -12.54
CA ASP A 302 24.02 -6.31 -12.23
C ASP A 302 24.63 -5.62 -13.48
N PRO A 303 23.81 -5.22 -14.49
CA PRO A 303 24.32 -4.67 -15.74
C PRO A 303 25.00 -3.30 -15.55
N ALA A 304 26.14 -3.12 -16.22
CA ALA A 304 26.85 -1.85 -16.28
C ALA A 304 25.91 -0.68 -16.71
N PRO A 305 25.84 0.44 -15.96
CA PRO A 305 24.97 1.56 -16.30
C PRO A 305 25.35 2.23 -17.63
N GLY A 306 24.35 2.67 -18.40
CA GLY A 306 24.53 3.31 -19.70
C GLY A 306 23.53 2.83 -20.74
N ASN A 307 23.80 3.15 -22.01
CA ASN A 307 23.02 2.65 -23.14
C ASN A 307 23.60 1.32 -23.60
N TRP A 308 22.87 0.23 -23.40
CA TRP A 308 23.14 -1.05 -24.04
C TRP A 308 22.54 -1.03 -25.45
N ASN A 309 23.23 -1.64 -26.40
CA ASN A 309 22.85 -1.56 -27.80
C ASN A 309 22.64 -2.96 -28.38
N VAL A 310 21.60 -3.12 -29.20
CA VAL A 310 21.26 -4.40 -29.84
C VAL A 310 21.21 -4.23 -31.35
N ASP A 311 22.12 -4.94 -32.01
CA ASP A 311 22.12 -5.08 -33.46
C ASP A 311 21.36 -6.36 -33.86
N VAL A 312 20.35 -6.20 -34.72
CA VAL A 312 19.57 -7.32 -35.28
C VAL A 312 19.72 -7.38 -36.80
N THR A 313 20.34 -8.45 -37.31
CA THR A 313 20.73 -8.58 -38.73
C THR A 313 20.38 -9.95 -39.32
N GLY A 314 20.30 -10.03 -40.65
CA GLY A 314 20.05 -11.28 -41.37
C GLY A 314 18.62 -11.81 -41.25
N LEU A 315 17.69 -10.99 -40.75
CA LEU A 315 16.27 -11.31 -40.61
C LEU A 315 15.43 -10.77 -41.77
N SER A 316 14.29 -11.40 -42.01
CA SER A 316 13.23 -10.86 -42.88
C SER A 316 11.87 -11.05 -42.20
N GLY A 317 11.03 -10.02 -42.25
CA GLY A 317 9.78 -9.96 -41.49
C GLY A 317 9.80 -8.88 -40.41
N LEU A 318 8.71 -8.76 -39.66
CA LEU A 318 8.59 -7.86 -38.52
C LEU A 318 9.48 -8.34 -37.35
N VAL A 319 10.17 -7.39 -36.73
CA VAL A 319 10.90 -7.57 -35.48
C VAL A 319 10.54 -6.43 -34.54
N SER A 320 10.22 -6.75 -33.29
CA SER A 320 10.04 -5.78 -32.22
C SER A 320 10.99 -6.05 -31.06
N SER A 321 11.37 -4.99 -30.35
CA SER A 321 12.38 -4.95 -29.30
C SER A 321 11.82 -4.22 -28.08
N TRP A 322 11.97 -4.87 -26.93
CA TRP A 322 11.40 -4.46 -25.66
C TRP A 322 12.37 -4.74 -24.52
N TYR A 323 12.21 -4.05 -23.39
CA TYR A 323 12.94 -4.38 -22.16
C TYR A 323 12.16 -4.06 -20.90
N LEU A 324 12.58 -4.69 -19.80
CA LEU A 324 12.18 -4.43 -18.43
C LEU A 324 13.47 -4.30 -17.60
N ALA A 325 13.49 -3.41 -16.61
CA ALA A 325 14.60 -3.28 -15.67
C ALA A 325 14.09 -3.15 -14.23
N SER A 326 14.70 -3.89 -13.28
CA SER A 326 14.53 -3.65 -11.84
C SER A 326 15.66 -2.76 -11.33
N ASN A 327 15.36 -1.85 -10.41
CA ASN A 327 16.37 -0.98 -9.79
C ASN A 327 16.24 -1.06 -8.27
N LYS A 328 17.38 -1.26 -7.59
CA LYS A 328 17.45 -1.38 -6.12
C LYS A 328 17.09 -0.08 -5.39
N TYR A 329 17.13 1.05 -6.10
CA TYR A 329 16.75 2.35 -5.59
C TYR A 329 15.23 2.58 -5.74
N GLY A 330 14.54 2.67 -4.62
CA GLY A 330 13.18 3.20 -4.55
C GLY A 330 13.22 4.73 -4.45
N LEU A 331 12.61 5.42 -5.42
CA LEU A 331 12.39 6.88 -5.35
C LEU A 331 11.09 7.17 -4.59
N ASN A 332 11.21 7.79 -3.43
CA ASN A 332 10.09 8.15 -2.56
C ASN A 332 9.94 9.67 -2.49
N PHE A 333 8.74 10.14 -2.13
CA PHE A 333 8.43 11.55 -2.00
C PHE A 333 7.54 11.82 -0.78
N GLN A 334 7.55 13.07 -0.32
CA GLN A 334 6.71 13.59 0.74
C GLN A 334 6.21 14.99 0.38
N MET A 335 4.90 15.14 0.26
CA MET A 335 4.20 16.41 0.04
C MET A 335 2.77 16.31 0.62
N PRO A 336 2.18 17.40 1.15
CA PRO A 336 0.77 17.41 1.53
C PRO A 336 -0.15 17.08 0.35
N LYS A 337 -1.18 16.24 0.58
CA LYS A 337 -2.19 15.92 -0.46
C LYS A 337 -3.02 17.13 -0.87
N VAL A 338 -3.24 18.07 0.06
CA VAL A 338 -3.93 19.33 -0.17
C VAL A 338 -3.00 20.47 0.23
N VAL A 339 -2.82 21.42 -0.69
CA VAL A 339 -2.04 22.65 -0.51
C VAL A 339 -3.00 23.83 -0.65
N PRO A 340 -2.94 24.85 0.21
CA PRO A 340 -3.79 26.01 0.04
C PRO A 340 -3.21 26.94 -1.04
N THR A 341 -4.06 27.64 -1.78
CA THR A 341 -3.61 28.61 -2.80
C THR A 341 -2.90 29.84 -2.24
N ASP A 342 -2.88 30.06 -0.92
CA ASP A 342 -2.24 31.19 -0.25
C ASP A 342 -0.93 30.85 0.49
N GLU A 343 -0.51 29.57 0.54
CA GLU A 343 0.77 29.15 1.16
C GLU A 343 1.69 28.48 0.15
N ALA A 344 2.97 28.83 0.22
CA ALA A 344 4.03 28.04 -0.39
C ALA A 344 4.13 26.65 0.27
N ALA A 345 4.39 25.62 -0.54
CA ALA A 345 4.57 24.25 -0.08
C ALA A 345 6.02 23.78 -0.28
N THR A 346 6.38 22.66 0.34
CA THR A 346 7.66 21.98 0.11
C THR A 346 7.40 20.64 -0.56
N ILE A 347 8.14 20.37 -1.64
CA ILE A 347 8.30 19.03 -2.20
C ILE A 347 9.57 18.47 -1.58
N SER A 348 9.51 17.26 -1.01
CA SER A 348 10.67 16.53 -0.51
C SER A 348 10.71 15.14 -1.15
N ALA A 349 11.91 14.66 -1.47
CA ALA A 349 12.17 13.37 -2.08
C ALA A 349 13.37 12.68 -1.42
N PHE A 350 13.33 11.36 -1.30
CA PHE A 350 14.39 10.57 -0.71
C PHE A 350 14.52 9.22 -1.42
N ILE A 351 15.76 8.74 -1.57
CA ILE A 351 16.06 7.44 -2.16
C ILE A 351 16.13 6.40 -1.04
N THR A 352 15.60 5.21 -1.28
CA THR A 352 15.81 4.05 -0.40
C THR A 352 16.44 2.89 -1.13
N GLU A 353 17.44 2.25 -0.53
CA GLU A 353 17.94 0.92 -0.91
C GLU A 353 17.64 -0.05 0.25
N ALA A 354 17.05 -1.21 -0.04
CA ALA A 354 16.64 -2.19 0.99
C ALA A 354 15.90 -1.56 2.19
N GLN A 355 14.95 -0.65 1.92
CA GLN A 355 14.17 0.13 2.91
C GLN A 355 14.98 1.11 3.80
N SER A 356 16.28 1.26 3.58
CA SER A 356 17.13 2.25 4.25
C SER A 356 17.35 3.47 3.36
N ILE A 357 17.35 4.68 3.93
CA ILE A 357 17.61 5.91 3.17
C ILE A 357 19.05 5.89 2.65
N LEU A 358 19.22 6.20 1.36
CA LEU A 358 20.51 6.30 0.68
C LEU A 358 20.77 7.76 0.29
N ILE A 359 21.96 8.27 0.65
CA ILE A 359 22.46 9.56 0.18
C ILE A 359 23.17 9.31 -1.16
N MET A 360 22.74 10.00 -2.21
CA MET A 360 23.30 9.84 -3.56
C MET A 360 24.61 10.62 -3.74
N GLY A 361 25.43 10.18 -4.69
CA GLY A 361 26.68 10.86 -5.07
C GLY A 361 26.47 12.19 -5.82
N GLU A 362 27.55 12.95 -5.99
CA GLU A 362 27.55 14.25 -6.71
C GLU A 362 27.18 14.13 -8.19
N ASP A 363 27.21 12.93 -8.76
CA ASP A 363 26.81 12.62 -10.12
C ASP A 363 25.29 12.46 -10.30
N ALA A 364 24.55 12.29 -9.19
CA ALA A 364 23.09 12.19 -9.20
C ALA A 364 22.43 13.56 -8.99
N SER A 365 21.25 13.74 -9.56
CA SER A 365 20.43 14.93 -9.39
C SER A 365 18.95 14.56 -9.27
N ILE A 366 18.22 15.34 -8.48
CA ILE A 366 16.77 15.16 -8.31
C ILE A 366 16.05 16.44 -8.76
N SER A 367 15.04 16.27 -9.60
CA SER A 367 14.12 17.33 -9.99
C SER A 367 12.67 16.90 -9.81
N ALA A 368 11.76 17.87 -9.74
CA ALA A 368 10.33 17.63 -9.76
C ALA A 368 9.66 18.56 -10.78
N ASP A 369 8.99 17.99 -11.76
CA ASP A 369 8.16 18.70 -12.73
C ASP A 369 6.74 18.82 -12.16
N VAL A 370 6.29 20.04 -11.91
CA VAL A 370 4.94 20.34 -11.43
C VAL A 370 4.10 20.87 -12.58
N VAL A 371 3.07 20.11 -12.97
CA VAL A 371 2.10 20.47 -14.00
C VAL A 371 0.83 20.99 -13.34
N THR A 372 0.46 22.24 -13.66
CA THR A 372 -0.74 22.92 -13.16
C THR A 372 -2.01 22.48 -13.90
N PRO A 373 -3.22 22.77 -13.37
CA PRO A 373 -4.51 22.49 -14.03
C PRO A 373 -4.66 23.12 -15.43
N ASP A 374 -3.95 24.21 -15.71
CA ASP A 374 -3.87 24.88 -17.01
C ASP A 374 -2.79 24.30 -17.96
N ASN A 375 -2.20 23.15 -17.60
CA ASN A 375 -1.11 22.46 -18.31
C ASN A 375 0.21 23.26 -18.41
N THR A 376 0.45 24.23 -17.53
CA THR A 376 1.77 24.85 -17.39
C THR A 376 2.68 23.94 -16.57
N SER A 377 3.87 23.59 -17.10
CA SER A 377 4.86 22.78 -16.37
C SER A 377 6.01 23.65 -15.84
N ILE A 378 6.42 23.41 -14.60
CA ILE A 378 7.54 24.08 -13.93
C ILE A 378 8.43 23.03 -13.25
N THR A 379 9.71 23.00 -13.62
CA THR A 379 10.73 22.12 -13.02
C THR A 379 11.39 22.78 -11.81
N TYR A 380 11.45 22.07 -10.69
CA TYR A 380 12.19 22.43 -9.48
C TYR A 380 13.37 21.49 -9.29
N VAL A 381 14.52 21.99 -8.84
CA VAL A 381 15.70 21.17 -8.47
C VAL A 381 15.68 20.95 -6.96
N LEU A 382 15.72 19.70 -6.52
CA LEU A 382 15.62 19.32 -5.10
C LEU A 382 17.03 19.11 -4.54
N LYS A 383 17.28 19.66 -3.35
CA LYS A 383 18.62 19.74 -2.72
C LYS A 383 18.60 19.31 -1.26
N ASP A 384 19.71 18.72 -0.81
CA ASP A 384 20.00 18.30 0.57
C ASP A 384 21.02 19.28 1.21
N GLU A 385 20.72 20.58 1.13
CA GLU A 385 21.62 21.70 1.47
C GLU A 385 21.22 22.44 2.76
N GLY A 386 20.17 21.99 3.45
CA GLY A 386 19.60 22.62 4.65
C GLY A 386 18.91 23.96 4.38
N VAL A 387 18.47 24.18 3.14
CA VAL A 387 17.89 25.43 2.64
C VAL A 387 16.73 25.13 1.67
N ASP A 388 15.98 26.18 1.32
CA ASP A 388 14.86 26.14 0.37
C ASP A 388 13.83 25.02 0.60
N GLY A 389 13.46 24.80 1.87
CA GLY A 389 12.48 23.80 2.27
C GLY A 389 13.09 22.51 2.80
N ASP A 390 14.37 22.24 2.55
CA ASP A 390 15.11 21.23 3.32
C ASP A 390 15.30 21.70 4.76
N LEU A 391 15.08 20.79 5.71
CA LEU A 391 15.21 21.01 7.14
C LEU A 391 16.65 20.79 7.65
N LYS A 392 17.45 19.93 6.99
CA LYS A 392 18.76 19.52 7.51
C LYS A 392 19.64 18.85 6.44
N SER A 393 20.61 19.62 5.94
CA SER A 393 21.64 19.14 5.01
C SER A 393 22.34 17.84 5.43
N GLY A 394 22.57 16.98 4.43
CA GLY A 394 23.27 15.70 4.52
C GLY A 394 22.45 14.62 5.22
N ASP A 395 21.12 14.65 5.11
CA ASP A 395 20.24 13.66 5.73
C ASP A 395 19.46 12.78 4.74
N GLY A 396 19.61 13.04 3.43
CA GLY A 396 18.99 12.28 2.35
C GLY A 396 17.62 12.78 1.89
N TYR A 397 17.09 13.86 2.48
CA TYR A 397 15.81 14.47 2.10
C TYR A 397 15.98 15.67 1.17
N TYR A 398 16.23 15.39 -0.10
CA TYR A 398 16.32 16.39 -1.16
C TYR A 398 14.99 17.14 -1.29
N SER A 399 15.01 18.45 -1.07
CA SER A 399 13.78 19.24 -0.99
C SER A 399 13.86 20.54 -1.79
N ALA A 400 12.70 21.09 -2.14
CA ALA A 400 12.55 22.38 -2.81
C ALA A 400 11.23 23.05 -2.38
N LYS A 401 11.23 24.39 -2.30
CA LYS A 401 10.05 25.17 -1.94
C LYS A 401 9.33 25.67 -3.18
N ILE A 402 8.10 25.22 -3.38
CA ILE A 402 7.24 25.73 -4.45
C ILE A 402 6.45 26.96 -3.96
N PRO A 403 6.25 27.99 -4.80
CA PRO A 403 5.39 29.13 -4.47
C PRO A 403 3.94 28.69 -4.26
N ALA A 404 3.13 29.57 -3.67
CA ALA A 404 1.71 29.29 -3.47
C ALA A 404 1.00 29.02 -4.82
N PRO A 405 0.22 27.92 -4.95
CA PRO A 405 -0.47 27.60 -6.21
C PRO A 405 -1.44 28.70 -6.62
N LEU A 406 -1.21 29.31 -7.79
CA LEU A 406 -2.01 30.42 -8.30
C LEU A 406 -3.36 29.99 -8.87
N SER A 407 -3.53 28.71 -9.19
CA SER A 407 -4.76 28.10 -9.69
C SER A 407 -5.28 27.04 -8.72
N GLU A 408 -6.60 26.99 -8.55
CA GLU A 408 -7.27 25.89 -7.84
C GLU A 408 -7.32 24.64 -8.72
N GLY A 409 -7.32 23.46 -8.09
CA GLY A 409 -7.49 22.18 -8.77
C GLY A 409 -6.30 21.23 -8.63
N LYS A 410 -6.42 20.11 -9.33
CA LYS A 410 -5.48 19.00 -9.27
C LYS A 410 -4.21 19.32 -10.05
N HIS A 411 -3.10 19.40 -9.32
CA HIS A 411 -1.75 19.48 -9.87
C HIS A 411 -1.15 18.08 -9.99
N SER A 412 -0.37 17.83 -11.04
CA SER A 412 0.41 16.60 -11.19
C SER A 412 1.88 16.90 -10.95
N VAL A 413 2.60 15.98 -10.31
CA VAL A 413 4.02 16.13 -10.01
C VAL A 413 4.76 14.86 -10.40
N SER A 414 5.80 15.00 -11.20
CA SER A 414 6.71 13.92 -11.59
C SER A 414 8.08 14.18 -10.98
N VAL A 415 8.52 13.34 -10.04
CA VAL A 415 9.86 13.42 -9.46
C VAL A 415 10.80 12.55 -10.27
N HIS A 416 11.96 13.08 -10.64
CA HIS A 416 12.97 12.42 -11.44
C HIS A 416 14.29 12.35 -10.68
N LEU A 417 14.87 11.16 -10.60
CA LEU A 417 16.26 10.92 -10.21
C LEU A 417 17.05 10.59 -11.48
N GLY A 418 17.99 11.46 -11.83
CA GLY A 418 18.87 11.32 -12.99
C GLY A 418 20.34 11.34 -12.62
N TRP A 419 21.20 10.91 -13.55
CA TRP A 419 22.66 10.86 -13.35
C TRP A 419 23.41 11.52 -14.51
N LEU A 420 24.57 12.10 -14.21
CA LEU A 420 25.43 12.72 -15.21
C LEU A 420 25.81 11.72 -16.32
N ASN A 421 25.64 12.14 -17.57
CA ASN A 421 25.84 11.34 -18.79
C ASN A 421 24.86 10.16 -19.01
N ILE A 422 23.88 9.95 -18.13
CA ILE A 422 22.77 9.01 -18.36
C ILE A 422 21.55 9.81 -18.85
N LYS A 423 21.00 9.44 -20.01
CA LYS A 423 19.89 10.18 -20.65
C LYS A 423 18.53 9.96 -19.95
N TYR A 424 18.42 8.91 -19.15
CA TYR A 424 17.16 8.39 -18.60
C TYR A 424 17.13 8.56 -17.08
N ASN A 425 15.93 8.74 -16.53
CA ASN A 425 15.71 9.01 -15.11
C ASN A 425 14.79 7.97 -14.48
N LEU A 426 15.07 7.57 -13.25
CA LEU A 426 14.08 6.89 -12.41
C LEU A 426 13.00 7.91 -12.05
N THR A 427 11.72 7.61 -12.31
CA THR A 427 10.62 8.58 -12.19
C THR A 427 9.54 8.10 -11.23
N ARG A 428 8.95 9.02 -10.47
CA ARG A 428 7.83 8.76 -9.56
C ARG A 428 6.78 9.86 -9.64
N ASP A 429 5.59 9.49 -10.09
CA ASP A 429 4.46 10.40 -10.26
C ASP A 429 3.53 10.45 -9.04
N PHE A 430 2.99 11.62 -8.75
CA PHE A 430 1.92 11.84 -7.78
C PHE A 430 1.09 13.08 -8.13
N THR A 431 0.06 13.37 -7.33
CA THR A 431 -0.82 14.52 -7.54
C THR A 431 -1.22 15.14 -6.22
N PHE A 432 -1.31 16.47 -6.16
CA PHE A 432 -1.86 17.21 -5.03
C PHE A 432 -3.01 18.11 -5.47
N GLN A 433 -3.89 18.45 -4.54
CA GLN A 433 -5.03 19.35 -4.77
C GLN A 433 -4.69 20.75 -4.25
N ALA A 434 -4.88 21.77 -5.08
CA ALA A 434 -4.79 23.18 -4.67
C ALA A 434 -6.21 23.72 -4.37
N ASP A 435 -6.48 24.10 -3.12
CA ASP A 435 -7.79 24.58 -2.67
C ASP A 435 -7.70 25.93 -1.94
N VAL A 436 -8.76 26.73 -1.93
CA VAL A 436 -8.81 27.92 -1.04
C VAL A 436 -9.27 27.52 0.35
N PHE A 437 -8.49 27.91 1.35
CA PHE A 437 -8.76 27.61 2.75
C PHE A 437 -9.53 28.76 3.43
N PRO A 438 -10.39 28.46 4.44
CA PRO A 438 -11.04 29.50 5.21
C PRO A 438 -10.07 30.43 5.94
N THR A 439 -10.33 31.73 5.89
CA THR A 439 -9.58 32.78 6.59
C THR A 439 -10.42 33.41 7.71
N ILE A 440 -9.75 34.14 8.61
CA ILE A 440 -10.37 34.94 9.67
C ILE A 440 -9.95 36.40 9.51
N GLU A 441 -10.92 37.30 9.59
CA GLU A 441 -10.74 38.75 9.57
C GLU A 441 -11.43 39.38 10.78
N MET A 442 -11.00 40.58 11.17
CA MET A 442 -11.54 41.28 12.33
C MET A 442 -11.67 42.77 12.04
N VAL A 443 -12.83 43.33 12.35
CA VAL A 443 -13.12 44.75 12.26
C VAL A 443 -13.25 45.31 13.69
N PRO A 444 -12.30 46.14 14.16
CA PRO A 444 -12.41 46.83 15.45
C PRO A 444 -13.61 47.78 15.50
N LEU A 445 -14.21 47.91 16.67
CA LEU A 445 -15.34 48.80 16.97
C LEU A 445 -14.96 49.78 18.08
N TYR A 446 -15.49 49.59 19.29
CA TYR A 446 -15.17 50.43 20.44
C TYR A 446 -13.94 49.89 21.17
N THR A 447 -12.77 50.49 20.95
CA THR A 447 -11.48 50.01 21.48
C THR A 447 -10.88 50.86 22.60
N SER A 448 -11.47 52.02 22.91
CA SER A 448 -10.93 52.96 23.90
C SER A 448 -12.04 53.55 24.79
N ASN A 449 -11.63 54.08 25.95
CA ASN A 449 -12.52 54.55 27.02
C ASN A 449 -13.43 53.44 27.58
N LEU A 450 -12.91 52.22 27.67
CA LEU A 450 -13.63 51.06 28.18
C LEU A 450 -13.61 51.10 29.72
N PHE A 451 -14.73 51.38 30.36
CA PHE A 451 -14.81 51.53 31.80
C PHE A 451 -14.81 50.19 32.54
N ILE A 452 -14.10 50.14 33.66
CA ILE A 452 -14.01 48.95 34.52
C ILE A 452 -15.41 48.56 35.03
N GLY A 453 -15.76 47.29 34.86
CA GLY A 453 -17.04 46.73 35.28
C GLY A 453 -18.20 46.90 34.29
N GLU A 454 -17.97 47.49 33.11
CA GLU A 454 -18.92 47.51 31.98
C GLU A 454 -18.54 46.48 30.92
N GLU A 455 -19.49 46.01 30.11
CA GLU A 455 -19.24 45.11 28.97
C GLU A 455 -19.38 45.87 27.64
N TYR A 456 -18.44 45.66 26.72
CA TYR A 456 -18.41 46.33 25.41
C TYR A 456 -18.25 45.34 24.26
N THR A 457 -18.97 45.58 23.16
CA THR A 457 -18.66 44.95 21.87
C THR A 457 -17.51 45.71 21.20
N VAL A 458 -16.31 45.15 21.27
CA VAL A 458 -15.05 45.84 20.91
C VAL A 458 -14.56 45.55 19.49
N ALA A 459 -15.04 44.47 18.86
CA ALA A 459 -14.79 44.12 17.46
C ALA A 459 -15.87 43.16 16.94
N THR A 460 -15.95 43.01 15.61
CA THR A 460 -16.66 41.88 14.96
C THR A 460 -15.66 41.07 14.12
N ILE A 461 -15.63 39.77 14.34
CA ILE A 461 -14.82 38.79 13.59
C ILE A 461 -15.66 38.19 12.47
N TYR A 462 -15.03 37.94 11.32
CA TYR A 462 -15.61 37.30 10.15
C TYR A 462 -14.78 36.06 9.78
N THR A 463 -15.45 34.97 9.40
CA THR A 463 -14.80 33.80 8.77
C THR A 463 -15.33 33.59 7.37
N LYS A 464 -14.44 33.40 6.40
CA LYS A 464 -14.78 33.36 4.97
C LYS A 464 -13.89 32.42 4.17
N ILE A 465 -14.38 31.92 3.03
CA ILE A 465 -13.54 31.32 1.96
C ILE A 465 -13.63 32.28 0.77
N LYS A 466 -12.49 32.76 0.27
CA LYS A 466 -12.44 33.90 -0.67
C LYS A 466 -13.25 35.07 -0.09
N ASP A 467 -14.25 35.54 -0.83
CA ASP A 467 -15.19 36.61 -0.43
C ASP A 467 -16.53 36.08 0.12
N SER A 468 -16.68 34.75 0.23
CA SER A 468 -17.94 34.11 0.66
C SER A 468 -17.92 33.76 2.16
N PRO A 469 -18.99 34.05 2.92
CA PRO A 469 -19.14 33.61 4.30
C PRO A 469 -18.88 32.11 4.52
N TYR A 470 -18.11 31.77 5.56
CA TYR A 470 -17.84 30.40 5.95
C TYR A 470 -18.14 30.20 7.44
N ALA A 471 -19.11 29.34 7.74
CA ALA A 471 -19.57 29.13 9.10
C ALA A 471 -18.67 28.14 9.86
N VAL A 472 -18.06 28.60 10.94
CA VAL A 472 -17.24 27.80 11.86
C VAL A 472 -17.97 27.63 13.20
N LEU A 473 -17.47 26.78 14.10
CA LEU A 473 -17.95 26.74 15.48
C LEU A 473 -17.30 27.85 16.32
N PRO A 474 -17.97 28.42 17.34
CA PRO A 474 -17.38 29.41 18.24
C PRO A 474 -16.09 28.91 18.92
N SER A 475 -16.03 27.61 19.23
CA SER A 475 -14.86 26.95 19.85
C SER A 475 -13.64 26.82 18.93
N ALA A 476 -13.80 27.02 17.62
CA ALA A 476 -12.68 27.07 16.67
C ALA A 476 -11.90 28.40 16.79
N ILE A 477 -12.54 29.46 17.29
CA ILE A 477 -11.95 30.81 17.42
C ILE A 477 -11.42 31.00 18.84
N THR A 478 -10.10 30.95 19.00
CA THR A 478 -9.41 31.10 20.29
C THR A 478 -8.71 32.46 20.38
N PRO A 479 -9.01 33.30 21.40
CA PRO A 479 -8.24 34.52 21.65
C PRO A 479 -6.85 34.18 22.21
N GLN A 480 -5.83 34.93 21.78
CA GLN A 480 -4.48 34.89 22.31
C GLN A 480 -4.05 36.31 22.73
N ILE A 481 -3.85 36.49 24.03
CA ILE A 481 -3.49 37.78 24.63
C ILE A 481 -1.97 37.92 24.67
N VAL A 482 -1.44 38.86 23.88
CA VAL A 482 0.01 39.06 23.69
C VAL A 482 0.68 39.54 24.99
N ASN A 483 -0.01 40.39 25.75
CA ASN A 483 0.48 40.99 27.00
C ASN A 483 -0.17 40.36 28.25
N ASN A 484 -0.19 39.03 28.34
CA ASN A 484 -0.93 38.26 29.36
C ASN A 484 -0.70 38.73 30.83
N LEU A 485 0.51 39.21 31.17
CA LEU A 485 0.85 39.72 32.52
C LEU A 485 0.08 40.99 32.95
N GLN A 486 -0.58 41.70 32.02
CA GLN A 486 -1.43 42.86 32.32
C GLN A 486 -2.92 42.58 32.16
N PHE A 487 -3.30 41.33 31.83
CA PHE A 487 -4.70 40.98 31.56
C PHE A 487 -5.50 40.80 32.85
N HIS A 488 -6.48 41.68 33.05
CA HIS A 488 -7.48 41.60 34.10
C HIS A 488 -8.82 42.03 33.50
N GLY A 489 -9.61 41.05 33.10
CA GLY A 489 -10.90 41.22 32.44
C GLY A 489 -11.40 39.89 31.88
N THR A 490 -12.57 39.92 31.26
CA THR A 490 -13.16 38.79 30.52
C THR A 490 -13.24 39.13 29.04
N LEU A 491 -12.83 38.20 28.17
CA LEU A 491 -12.93 38.33 26.71
C LEU A 491 -13.68 37.11 26.16
N LYS A 492 -14.74 37.34 25.38
CA LYS A 492 -15.63 36.30 24.84
C LYS A 492 -15.95 36.57 23.37
N THR A 493 -16.20 35.51 22.61
CA THR A 493 -16.78 35.57 21.26
C THR A 493 -18.24 35.12 21.31
N SER A 494 -19.13 35.85 20.64
CA SER A 494 -20.57 35.55 20.57
C SER A 494 -21.03 35.45 19.11
N PRO A 495 -21.54 34.30 18.64
CA PRO A 495 -22.00 34.15 17.26
C PRO A 495 -23.19 35.06 16.95
N ARG A 496 -23.19 35.71 15.78
CA ARG A 496 -24.38 36.35 15.21
C ARG A 496 -25.10 35.36 14.29
N SER A 497 -26.41 35.20 14.50
CA SER A 497 -27.27 34.32 13.71
C SER A 497 -26.70 32.91 13.47
N PRO A 498 -26.38 32.15 14.55
CA PRO A 498 -25.89 30.79 14.40
C PRO A 498 -26.92 29.88 13.73
N ASP A 499 -26.43 28.88 12.99
CA ASP A 499 -27.24 27.84 12.38
C ASP A 499 -27.72 26.78 13.41
N SER A 500 -28.40 25.74 12.92
CA SER A 500 -28.90 24.63 13.75
C SER A 500 -27.82 23.81 14.46
N GLU A 501 -26.55 23.92 14.04
CA GLU A 501 -25.39 23.27 14.64
C GLU A 501 -24.60 24.23 15.56
N GLY A 502 -25.07 25.47 15.71
CA GLY A 502 -24.41 26.51 16.51
C GLY A 502 -23.25 27.20 15.79
N LYS A 503 -23.05 26.95 14.48
CA LYS A 503 -22.00 27.57 13.69
C LYS A 503 -22.42 28.96 13.21
N ALA A 504 -21.47 29.89 13.15
CA ALA A 504 -21.66 31.20 12.56
C ALA A 504 -20.43 31.61 11.75
N TRP A 505 -20.62 32.59 10.87
CA TRP A 505 -19.56 33.24 10.08
C TRP A 505 -19.25 34.68 10.55
N MET A 506 -20.04 35.19 11.50
CA MET A 506 -19.87 36.47 12.17
C MET A 506 -19.87 36.27 13.68
N TYR A 507 -18.93 36.91 14.39
CA TYR A 507 -18.84 36.85 15.85
C TYR A 507 -18.59 38.24 16.44
N ASP A 508 -19.35 38.60 17.46
CA ASP A 508 -19.04 39.77 18.28
C ASP A 508 -18.01 39.42 19.34
N VAL A 509 -16.98 40.27 19.44
CA VAL A 509 -15.97 40.21 20.50
C VAL A 509 -16.46 41.10 21.63
N ILE A 510 -16.77 40.47 22.77
CA ILE A 510 -17.24 41.14 23.98
C ILE A 510 -16.08 41.18 24.98
N PHE A 511 -15.77 42.37 25.49
CA PHE A 511 -14.73 42.59 26.49
C PHE A 511 -15.26 43.35 27.70
N SER A 512 -14.89 42.87 28.89
CA SER A 512 -15.33 43.38 30.18
C SER A 512 -14.09 43.57 31.07
N PRO A 513 -13.52 44.79 31.21
CA PRO A 513 -12.27 45.01 31.95
C PRO A 513 -12.47 45.05 33.48
N ASP A 514 -11.54 44.43 34.21
CA ASP A 514 -11.50 44.45 35.69
C ASP A 514 -10.51 45.48 36.26
N LYS A 515 -9.56 45.95 35.46
CA LYS A 515 -8.54 46.96 35.82
C LYS A 515 -8.27 47.92 34.67
N PRO A 516 -7.72 49.13 34.94
CA PRO A 516 -7.33 50.05 33.88
C PRO A 516 -5.98 49.61 33.28
N GLY A 517 -5.82 49.76 31.97
CA GLY A 517 -4.62 49.35 31.25
C GLY A 517 -4.84 49.25 29.74
N GLN A 518 -3.80 48.83 29.03
CA GLN A 518 -3.86 48.55 27.60
C GLN A 518 -3.55 47.06 27.38
N ILE A 519 -4.38 46.37 26.61
CA ILE A 519 -4.15 44.98 26.22
C ILE A 519 -4.09 44.84 24.70
N SER A 520 -3.33 43.86 24.23
CA SER A 520 -3.28 43.46 22.82
C SER A 520 -3.68 41.99 22.70
N THR A 521 -4.62 41.69 21.81
CA THR A 521 -5.11 40.33 21.56
C THR A 521 -5.23 40.06 20.07
N ILE A 522 -4.93 38.83 19.66
CA ILE A 522 -5.25 38.29 18.34
C ILE A 522 -6.29 37.18 18.49
N PHE A 523 -7.00 36.84 17.42
CA PHE A 523 -7.89 35.69 17.38
C PHE A 523 -7.38 34.70 16.34
N ASN A 524 -7.18 33.45 16.77
CA ASN A 524 -6.79 32.35 15.91
C ASN A 524 -8.03 31.52 15.60
N VAL A 525 -8.31 31.25 14.32
CA VAL A 525 -9.24 30.19 13.92
C VAL A 525 -8.45 28.92 13.67
N ASN A 526 -8.80 27.84 14.37
CA ASN A 526 -8.15 26.53 14.26
C ASN A 526 -9.15 25.53 13.67
N LEU A 527 -8.83 24.93 12.54
CA LEU A 527 -9.76 24.10 11.76
C LEU A 527 -9.04 22.90 11.16
N ALA A 528 -9.76 21.77 11.08
CA ALA A 528 -9.42 20.67 10.19
C ALA A 528 -10.11 20.91 8.84
N TYR A 529 -9.33 21.07 7.76
CA TYR A 529 -9.84 21.32 6.41
C TYR A 529 -8.88 20.71 5.38
N GLY A 530 -9.41 20.00 4.37
CA GLY A 530 -8.58 19.32 3.37
C GLY A 530 -7.58 18.31 3.97
N ASP A 531 -8.05 17.48 4.92
CA ASP A 531 -7.26 16.49 5.66
C ASP A 531 -6.02 17.02 6.41
N ARG A 532 -5.96 18.34 6.69
CA ARG A 532 -4.94 18.95 7.56
C ARG A 532 -5.55 19.86 8.62
N ASP A 533 -4.96 19.86 9.80
CA ASP A 533 -5.16 20.93 10.78
C ASP A 533 -4.40 22.17 10.32
N TYR A 534 -5.04 23.33 10.38
CA TYR A 534 -4.40 24.61 10.10
C TYR A 534 -4.94 25.73 10.99
N SER A 535 -4.17 26.81 11.09
CA SER A 535 -4.52 28.00 11.86
C SER A 535 -4.35 29.26 11.02
N ARG A 536 -5.25 30.22 11.20
CA ARG A 536 -5.15 31.60 10.68
C ARG A 536 -5.40 32.57 11.81
N SER A 537 -4.70 33.70 11.80
CA SER A 537 -4.76 34.72 12.86
C SER A 537 -5.28 36.04 12.32
N THR A 538 -6.04 36.77 13.13
CA THR A 538 -6.37 38.18 12.87
C THR A 538 -5.16 39.08 13.10
N GLU A 539 -5.25 40.33 12.66
CA GLU A 539 -4.40 41.41 13.18
C GLU A 539 -4.61 41.65 14.69
N ASN A 540 -3.73 42.47 15.28
CA ASN A 540 -3.78 42.84 16.71
C ASN A 540 -4.97 43.77 17.02
N LEU A 541 -5.83 43.37 17.95
CA LEU A 541 -6.82 44.24 18.59
C LEU A 541 -6.18 44.88 19.83
N ILE A 542 -6.01 46.21 19.81
CA ILE A 542 -5.55 46.98 20.97
C ILE A 542 -6.78 47.52 21.70
N LEU A 543 -6.88 47.29 23.02
CA LEU A 543 -7.99 47.73 23.86
C LEU A 543 -7.47 48.55 25.05
N GLU A 544 -8.09 49.71 25.31
CA GLU A 544 -7.74 50.61 26.42
C GLU A 544 -8.87 50.77 27.44
N SER A 545 -8.61 50.32 28.67
CA SER A 545 -9.54 50.42 29.80
C SER A 545 -9.14 51.48 30.81
N ARG A 546 -10.14 52.14 31.43
CA ARG A 546 -9.95 53.28 32.35
C ARG A 546 -10.95 53.21 33.52
N VAL A 547 -10.62 53.87 34.64
CA VAL A 547 -11.52 53.97 35.80
C VAL A 547 -12.61 55.01 35.51
N ILE A 548 -13.86 54.74 35.93
CA ILE A 548 -14.94 55.73 35.92
C ILE A 548 -14.52 56.92 36.82
N PRO A 549 -14.55 58.18 36.34
CA PRO A 549 -14.25 59.34 37.18
C PRO A 549 -15.25 59.47 38.34
N GLN A 550 -14.82 59.20 39.56
CA GLN A 550 -15.63 59.48 40.74
C GLN A 550 -15.57 60.96 41.07
N THR A 551 -16.70 61.66 40.95
CA THR A 551 -16.84 63.04 41.43
C THR A 551 -16.64 63.06 42.96
N PRO A 552 -15.73 63.86 43.52
CA PRO A 552 -15.45 63.83 44.95
C PRO A 552 -16.66 64.28 45.78
N ALA A 553 -17.13 63.41 46.67
CA ALA A 553 -18.13 63.77 47.67
C ALA A 553 -17.55 64.82 48.65
N GLN A 554 -18.34 65.83 49.01
CA GLN A 554 -17.87 66.87 49.93
C GLN A 554 -17.69 66.32 51.37
N PRO A 555 -16.63 66.73 52.08
CA PRO A 555 -16.29 66.15 53.38
C PRO A 555 -17.10 66.76 54.53
N TYR A 556 -17.57 65.92 55.44
CA TYR A 556 -17.87 66.33 56.82
C TYR A 556 -16.70 65.96 57.74
N SER A 557 -16.30 66.92 58.56
CA SER A 557 -15.12 66.84 59.43
C SER A 557 -15.48 66.31 60.82
N ASN A 558 -14.70 65.36 61.36
CA ASN A 558 -13.83 65.63 62.52
C ASN A 558 -12.94 64.43 62.91
N VAL A 559 -11.75 64.78 63.42
CA VAL A 559 -10.59 63.98 63.85
C VAL A 559 -10.70 63.60 65.36
N PRO A 560 -9.73 62.95 66.07
CA PRO A 560 -8.57 62.12 65.65
C PRO A 560 -8.31 60.84 66.52
N TYR A 561 -7.43 59.93 66.06
CA TYR A 561 -6.45 59.25 66.94
C TYR A 561 -5.22 58.70 66.16
N GLN A 562 -4.01 58.83 66.72
CA GLN A 562 -2.73 58.29 66.22
C GLN A 562 -1.80 58.10 67.46
N PRO A 563 -1.01 57.00 67.57
CA PRO A 563 0.41 56.91 67.11
C PRO A 563 0.71 55.59 66.35
N GLU A 564 1.52 55.52 65.27
CA GLU A 564 3.02 55.52 65.19
C GLU A 564 3.76 54.30 65.81
N PRO A 565 4.99 53.92 65.34
CA PRO A 565 5.52 53.80 63.96
C PRO A 565 6.36 52.51 63.73
N ASN A 566 6.90 52.26 62.51
CA ASN A 566 8.37 52.04 62.27
C ASN A 566 8.81 51.51 60.88
N SER A 567 9.85 52.18 60.35
CA SER A 567 11.01 51.70 59.53
C SER A 567 10.88 50.90 58.22
N LEU A 568 11.27 51.57 57.12
CA LEU A 568 12.10 51.07 55.99
C LEU A 568 13.61 51.14 56.36
N PRO A 569 14.62 50.80 55.50
CA PRO A 569 14.67 50.18 54.14
C PRO A 569 15.46 48.82 54.23
N PRO A 570 16.32 48.30 53.29
CA PRO A 570 16.70 48.66 51.91
C PRO A 570 16.73 47.46 50.90
N SER A 571 17.71 47.44 49.98
CA SER A 571 17.88 46.59 48.78
C SER A 571 19.10 45.65 48.88
N THR A 572 19.20 44.53 48.14
CA THR A 572 19.76 44.49 46.76
C THR A 572 19.69 43.10 46.06
N ASN A 573 19.44 43.15 44.74
CA ASN A 573 19.87 42.31 43.60
C ASN A 573 20.22 40.80 43.67
N THR A 574 19.73 40.12 42.62
CA THR A 574 20.29 38.96 41.88
C THR A 574 20.40 37.59 42.56
N SER A 575 19.68 36.60 42.01
CA SER A 575 20.28 35.63 41.07
C SER A 575 19.23 34.67 40.46
N LYS A 576 19.64 33.93 39.42
CA LYS A 576 18.83 33.01 38.62
C LYS A 576 18.37 31.78 39.42
N THR A 577 17.12 31.36 39.24
CA THR A 577 16.69 29.97 39.45
C THR A 577 16.03 29.41 38.20
N SER A 578 16.83 28.70 37.40
CA SER A 578 16.35 27.81 36.35
C SER A 578 15.45 26.72 36.93
N MET A 579 14.34 26.40 36.26
CA MET A 579 13.59 25.17 36.55
C MET A 579 14.52 23.94 36.47
N PRO A 580 14.40 22.96 37.39
CA PRO A 580 15.22 21.76 37.34
C PRO A 580 14.80 20.88 36.16
N ILE A 581 15.72 20.64 35.22
CA ILE A 581 15.54 19.73 34.07
C ILE A 581 15.69 18.27 34.55
N GLY A 582 14.85 17.88 35.52
CA GLY A 582 14.89 16.59 36.21
C GLY A 582 13.63 15.72 36.04
N ILE A 583 12.55 16.26 35.46
CA ILE A 583 11.23 15.61 35.40
C ILE A 583 10.77 15.31 33.95
N MET A 584 11.35 15.96 32.93
CA MET A 584 10.95 15.70 31.53
C MET A 584 11.38 14.32 31.00
N ILE A 585 12.50 13.75 31.48
CA ILE A 585 12.98 12.44 31.05
C ILE A 585 12.03 11.29 31.46
N PRO A 586 11.57 11.17 32.73
CA PRO A 586 10.60 10.13 33.09
C PRO A 586 9.23 10.33 32.43
N ILE A 587 8.79 11.58 32.18
CA ILE A 587 7.53 11.84 31.45
C ILE A 587 7.65 11.42 29.98
N GLY A 588 8.76 11.75 29.31
CA GLY A 588 9.03 11.32 27.93
C GLY A 588 9.11 9.80 27.79
N MET A 589 9.78 9.11 28.72
CA MET A 589 9.76 7.65 28.77
C MET A 589 8.35 7.09 28.97
N LEU A 590 7.53 7.67 29.86
CA LEU A 590 6.16 7.23 30.09
C LEU A 590 5.32 7.34 28.80
N ILE A 591 5.46 8.45 28.06
CA ILE A 591 4.76 8.65 26.78
C ILE A 591 5.20 7.62 25.74
N ILE A 592 6.51 7.36 25.60
CA ILE A 592 7.03 6.34 24.67
C ILE A 592 6.53 4.93 25.04
N ILE A 593 6.51 4.58 26.33
CA ILE A 593 5.97 3.30 26.81
C ILE A 593 4.47 3.19 26.52
N ILE A 594 3.71 4.27 26.70
CA ILE A 594 2.28 4.32 26.33
C ILE A 594 2.10 4.14 24.81
N ILE A 595 2.91 4.79 23.97
CA ILE A 595 2.87 4.64 22.51
C ILE A 595 3.17 3.18 22.10
N ILE A 596 4.20 2.56 22.69
CA ILE A 596 4.52 1.14 22.44
C ILE A 596 3.35 0.23 22.85
N ILE A 597 2.73 0.47 24.01
CA ILE A 597 1.55 -0.28 24.46
C ILE A 597 0.35 -0.07 23.52
N VAL A 598 0.15 1.14 22.98
CA VAL A 598 -0.92 1.43 22.01
C VAL A 598 -0.67 0.75 20.67
N ILE A 599 0.56 0.78 20.16
CA ILE A 599 0.95 0.07 18.91
C ILE A 599 0.76 -1.43 19.08
N TYR A 600 1.23 -2.02 20.19
CA TYR A 600 1.05 -3.43 20.50
C TYR A 600 -0.43 -3.81 20.71
N HIS A 601 -1.21 -2.97 21.39
CA HIS A 601 -2.65 -3.19 21.56
C HIS A 601 -3.41 -3.13 20.22
N ASN A 602 -2.98 -2.29 19.27
CA ASN A 602 -3.63 -2.13 17.97
C ASN A 602 -3.18 -3.18 16.94
N SER A 603 -2.00 -3.80 17.09
CA SER A 603 -1.55 -4.90 16.22
C SER A 603 -2.20 -6.24 16.57
N LEU A 604 -2.70 -6.41 17.80
CA LEU A 604 -3.42 -7.60 18.24
C LEU A 604 -4.88 -7.60 17.78
N PRO A 605 -5.39 -8.72 17.22
CA PRO A 605 -6.79 -8.83 16.81
C PRO A 605 -7.75 -8.72 18.01
N LYS A 606 -8.91 -8.14 17.75
CA LYS A 606 -10.01 -8.06 18.72
C LYS A 606 -10.66 -9.44 18.82
N SER A 607 -11.08 -9.87 20.02
CA SER A 607 -11.92 -11.07 20.15
C SER A 607 -13.29 -10.86 19.50
N TYR A 608 -13.77 -11.84 18.73
CA TYR A 608 -14.97 -11.75 17.90
C TYR A 608 -15.82 -13.04 17.96
N GLY A 609 -17.02 -13.00 17.40
CA GLY A 609 -17.93 -14.14 17.36
C GLY A 609 -18.67 -14.44 18.66
N PHE A 610 -19.47 -15.51 18.60
CA PHE A 610 -20.46 -15.91 19.58
C PHE A 610 -20.38 -17.41 19.82
N ILE A 611 -20.80 -17.86 21.01
CA ILE A 611 -21.21 -19.25 21.23
C ILE A 611 -22.72 -19.28 21.41
N SER A 612 -23.37 -20.20 20.71
CA SER A 612 -24.79 -20.52 20.85
C SER A 612 -24.97 -21.95 21.36
N ASP A 613 -26.09 -22.20 22.03
CA ASP A 613 -26.49 -23.54 22.46
C ASP A 613 -27.12 -24.36 21.30
N GLU A 614 -27.54 -25.59 21.61
CA GLU A 614 -28.23 -26.50 20.69
C GLU A 614 -29.53 -25.92 20.09
N SER A 615 -30.15 -24.91 20.74
CA SER A 615 -31.35 -24.22 20.24
C SER A 615 -31.04 -23.06 19.28
N GLY A 616 -29.75 -22.74 19.07
CA GLY A 616 -29.31 -21.57 18.33
C GLY A 616 -29.38 -20.25 19.12
N THR A 617 -29.61 -20.32 20.44
CA THR A 617 -29.63 -19.13 21.30
C THR A 617 -28.20 -18.75 21.67
N SER A 618 -27.79 -17.51 21.38
CA SER A 618 -26.47 -17.00 21.74
C SER A 618 -26.33 -16.83 23.25
N ILE A 619 -25.46 -17.65 23.86
CA ILE A 619 -25.20 -17.72 25.30
C ILE A 619 -23.89 -17.02 25.71
N LEU A 620 -22.95 -16.86 24.76
CA LEU A 620 -21.69 -16.15 24.98
C LEU A 620 -21.39 -15.21 23.80
N ASN A 621 -20.86 -14.03 24.13
CA ASN A 621 -20.41 -13.05 23.15
C ASN A 621 -18.96 -12.66 23.45
N PHE A 622 -18.01 -13.07 22.61
CA PHE A 622 -16.59 -12.78 22.82
C PHE A 622 -16.23 -11.29 22.64
N ASN A 623 -17.14 -10.49 22.08
CA ASN A 623 -17.01 -9.02 22.03
C ASN A 623 -17.36 -8.36 23.39
N ARG A 624 -18.11 -9.03 24.28
CA ARG A 624 -18.60 -8.49 25.56
C ARG A 624 -18.60 -9.55 26.66
N LEU A 625 -17.42 -9.82 27.23
CA LEU A 625 -17.25 -10.75 28.34
C LEU A 625 -17.55 -10.12 29.70
N PRO A 626 -18.40 -10.72 30.56
CA PRO A 626 -18.68 -10.21 31.90
C PRO A 626 -17.53 -10.44 32.90
N GLY A 627 -16.66 -11.43 32.68
CA GLY A 627 -15.59 -11.80 33.62
C GLY A 627 -14.20 -11.17 33.39
N ARG A 628 -14.02 -10.35 32.34
CA ARG A 628 -12.68 -9.93 31.89
C ARG A 628 -12.14 -8.74 32.72
N LYS A 629 -10.99 -8.94 33.38
CA LYS A 629 -10.29 -7.86 34.12
C LYS A 629 -9.66 -6.85 33.15
N VAL A 630 -9.80 -5.55 33.44
CA VAL A 630 -9.33 -4.42 32.61
C VAL A 630 -7.87 -4.59 32.14
N MET A 631 -6.95 -4.94 33.05
CA MET A 631 -5.54 -5.23 32.73
C MET A 631 -5.35 -6.28 31.61
N ARG A 632 -6.08 -7.40 31.66
CA ARG A 632 -5.97 -8.45 30.63
C ARG A 632 -6.64 -8.07 29.31
N SER A 633 -7.62 -7.16 29.34
CA SER A 633 -8.20 -6.60 28.12
C SER A 633 -7.20 -5.74 27.34
N ILE A 634 -6.15 -5.23 27.99
CA ILE A 634 -5.11 -4.38 27.38
C ILE A 634 -3.98 -5.25 26.83
N PHE A 635 -3.41 -6.15 27.64
CA PHE A 635 -2.20 -6.91 27.25
C PHE A 635 -2.47 -8.20 26.47
N THR A 636 -3.64 -8.83 26.63
CA THR A 636 -3.95 -10.13 26.01
C THR A 636 -5.32 -10.10 25.33
N ARG A 637 -5.60 -9.05 24.54
CA ARG A 637 -6.92 -8.86 23.89
C ARG A 637 -7.34 -10.05 23.02
N HIS A 638 -6.36 -10.63 22.32
CA HIS A 638 -6.50 -11.79 21.43
C HIS A 638 -6.58 -13.15 22.16
N ILE A 639 -6.49 -13.20 23.49
CA ILE A 639 -6.66 -14.44 24.27
C ILE A 639 -7.79 -14.26 25.28
N ILE A 640 -8.72 -15.21 25.27
CA ILE A 640 -9.78 -15.35 26.26
C ILE A 640 -9.57 -16.69 26.96
N THR A 641 -9.28 -16.66 28.25
CA THR A 641 -9.19 -17.89 29.05
C THR A 641 -10.58 -18.42 29.36
N GLY A 642 -10.71 -19.74 29.52
CA GLY A 642 -11.99 -20.41 29.79
C GLY A 642 -12.74 -19.84 30.99
N SER A 643 -12.02 -19.45 32.04
CA SER A 643 -12.59 -18.78 33.23
C SER A 643 -13.13 -17.38 32.97
N GLU A 644 -12.69 -16.69 31.90
CA GLU A 644 -13.20 -15.37 31.50
C GLU A 644 -14.46 -15.47 30.63
N SER A 645 -14.79 -16.65 30.11
CA SER A 645 -16.06 -16.91 29.42
C SER A 645 -17.28 -16.84 30.38
N GLY A 646 -17.07 -17.10 31.66
CA GLY A 646 -18.16 -17.26 32.65
C GLY A 646 -18.92 -18.59 32.55
N MET A 647 -18.55 -19.47 31.61
CA MET A 647 -19.14 -20.81 31.42
C MET A 647 -18.28 -21.87 32.10
N ALA A 648 -18.90 -22.76 32.89
CA ALA A 648 -18.20 -23.83 33.59
C ALA A 648 -17.59 -24.85 32.62
N GLU A 649 -18.29 -25.09 31.52
CA GLU A 649 -17.97 -26.04 30.45
C GLU A 649 -16.64 -25.72 29.76
N PHE A 650 -16.27 -24.44 29.69
CA PHE A 650 -15.07 -23.97 29.00
C PHE A 650 -13.87 -23.68 29.92
N ILE A 651 -13.99 -23.79 31.25
CA ILE A 651 -12.93 -23.43 32.22
C ILE A 651 -11.55 -24.04 31.87
N GLY A 652 -11.53 -25.28 31.38
CA GLY A 652 -10.33 -26.01 30.95
C GLY A 652 -9.84 -25.72 29.53
N SER A 653 -10.15 -24.54 28.95
CA SER A 653 -9.70 -24.13 27.60
C SER A 653 -9.21 -22.69 27.53
N ASN A 654 -8.53 -22.35 26.43
CA ASN A 654 -8.25 -20.98 26.00
C ASN A 654 -8.75 -20.79 24.56
N PHE A 655 -9.25 -19.61 24.25
CA PHE A 655 -9.62 -19.15 22.92
C PHE A 655 -8.60 -18.11 22.45
N VAL A 656 -7.89 -18.39 21.37
CA VAL A 656 -6.86 -17.52 20.78
C VAL A 656 -7.34 -17.04 19.42
N PHE A 657 -7.50 -15.72 19.28
CA PHE A 657 -8.02 -15.07 18.09
C PHE A 657 -6.86 -14.62 17.19
N GLY A 658 -6.87 -15.06 15.93
CA GLY A 658 -6.07 -14.50 14.84
C GLY A 658 -6.83 -13.39 14.10
N LYS A 659 -6.30 -12.94 12.95
CA LYS A 659 -6.99 -11.95 12.10
C LYS A 659 -8.26 -12.51 11.44
N SER A 660 -8.26 -13.81 11.11
CA SER A 660 -9.34 -14.52 10.40
C SER A 660 -9.61 -15.93 10.95
N SER A 661 -8.90 -16.37 11.98
CA SER A 661 -9.01 -17.71 12.57
C SER A 661 -9.21 -17.65 14.09
N LEU A 662 -9.94 -18.63 14.62
CA LEU A 662 -10.04 -18.88 16.06
C LEU A 662 -9.38 -20.24 16.36
N LEU A 663 -8.47 -20.28 17.33
CA LEU A 663 -7.86 -21.50 17.84
C LEU A 663 -8.40 -21.76 19.25
N ILE A 664 -8.96 -22.94 19.49
CA ILE A 664 -9.30 -23.42 20.84
C ILE A 664 -8.18 -24.35 21.33
N THR A 665 -7.66 -24.09 22.52
CA THR A 665 -6.58 -24.88 23.15
C THR A 665 -7.08 -25.47 24.46
N ALA A 666 -6.92 -26.79 24.66
CA ALA A 666 -7.20 -27.43 25.93
C ALA A 666 -6.09 -27.12 26.95
N THR A 667 -6.45 -26.58 28.11
CA THR A 667 -5.51 -26.22 29.19
C THR A 667 -5.51 -27.22 30.34
N THR A 668 -6.55 -28.06 30.46
CA THR A 668 -6.63 -29.12 31.48
C THR A 668 -7.23 -30.40 30.93
N ALA A 669 -6.64 -31.56 31.21
CA ALA A 669 -7.20 -32.87 30.84
C ALA A 669 -8.51 -33.22 31.59
N ALA A 670 -8.87 -32.47 32.63
CA ALA A 670 -10.09 -32.69 33.42
C ALA A 670 -11.38 -32.25 32.70
N HIS A 671 -11.29 -31.40 31.67
CA HIS A 671 -12.44 -30.94 30.88
C HIS A 671 -12.32 -31.50 29.47
N THR A 672 -13.09 -32.55 29.15
CA THR A 672 -13.11 -33.12 27.81
C THR A 672 -13.86 -32.18 26.86
N ILE A 673 -13.14 -31.60 25.91
CA ILE A 673 -13.66 -30.77 24.83
C ILE A 673 -13.52 -31.56 23.52
N ARG A 674 -14.50 -31.37 22.62
CA ARG A 674 -14.52 -31.93 21.27
C ARG A 674 -14.81 -30.81 20.28
N VAL A 675 -14.21 -30.88 19.10
CA VAL A 675 -14.48 -29.97 17.97
C VAL A 675 -14.89 -30.83 16.79
N ASN A 676 -16.05 -30.55 16.18
CA ASN A 676 -16.66 -31.35 15.12
C ASN A 676 -16.63 -32.86 15.41
N ASN A 677 -17.05 -33.25 16.61
CA ASN A 677 -17.08 -34.62 17.16
C ASN A 677 -15.72 -35.29 17.44
N HIS A 678 -14.57 -34.68 17.10
CA HIS A 678 -13.24 -35.17 17.45
C HIS A 678 -12.76 -34.62 18.80
N PRO A 679 -12.08 -35.43 19.66
CA PRO A 679 -11.54 -34.95 20.93
C PRO A 679 -10.42 -33.93 20.72
N LEU A 680 -10.47 -32.82 21.46
CA LEU A 680 -9.47 -31.75 21.41
C LEU A 680 -8.19 -32.20 22.15
N VAL A 681 -7.15 -32.52 21.40
CA VAL A 681 -5.81 -32.82 21.93
C VAL A 681 -4.88 -31.65 21.60
N GLY A 682 -4.42 -30.93 22.63
CA GLY A 682 -3.64 -29.70 22.43
C GLY A 682 -4.52 -28.55 21.95
N SER A 683 -4.63 -28.34 20.64
CA SER A 683 -5.39 -27.24 20.04
C SER A 683 -5.99 -27.59 18.68
N ALA A 684 -7.10 -26.94 18.32
CA ALA A 684 -7.77 -27.08 17.03
C ALA A 684 -8.33 -25.73 16.55
N TYR A 685 -8.37 -25.54 15.23
CA TYR A 685 -9.02 -24.37 14.64
C TYR A 685 -10.55 -24.51 14.66
N VAL A 686 -11.22 -23.37 14.77
CA VAL A 686 -12.67 -23.21 14.84
C VAL A 686 -13.07 -22.19 13.76
N SER A 687 -13.83 -22.65 12.77
CA SER A 687 -14.44 -21.84 11.72
C SER A 687 -15.91 -21.53 12.03
N ASP A 688 -16.53 -20.62 11.28
CA ASP A 688 -17.96 -20.32 11.42
C ASP A 688 -18.83 -21.59 11.32
N GLY A 689 -19.84 -21.71 12.18
CA GLY A 689 -20.70 -22.89 12.26
C GLY A 689 -20.09 -24.12 12.95
N THR A 690 -18.82 -24.09 13.37
CA THR A 690 -18.16 -25.23 14.05
C THR A 690 -18.88 -25.64 15.33
N TRP A 691 -19.07 -26.96 15.50
CA TRP A 691 -19.66 -27.54 16.71
C TRP A 691 -18.58 -27.88 17.74
N ILE A 692 -18.77 -27.40 18.97
CA ILE A 692 -17.89 -27.58 20.12
C ILE A 692 -18.66 -28.33 21.21
N GLY A 693 -18.28 -29.58 21.48
CA GLY A 693 -18.84 -30.36 22.58
C GLY A 693 -18.00 -30.19 23.84
N ALA A 694 -18.55 -29.69 24.94
CA ALA A 694 -17.80 -29.49 26.18
C ALA A 694 -18.60 -30.03 27.39
N THR A 695 -17.96 -30.90 28.17
CA THR A 695 -18.54 -31.51 29.40
C THR A 695 -19.96 -32.11 29.21
N GLY A 696 -20.24 -32.67 28.04
CA GLY A 696 -21.52 -33.32 27.73
C GLY A 696 -22.62 -32.41 27.17
N LYS A 697 -22.36 -31.12 26.95
CA LYS A 697 -23.24 -30.20 26.20
C LYS A 697 -22.65 -29.90 24.83
N LEU A 698 -23.50 -29.63 23.84
CA LEU A 698 -23.08 -29.18 22.52
C LEU A 698 -23.28 -27.67 22.37
N PHE A 699 -22.35 -27.03 21.70
CA PHE A 699 -22.33 -25.60 21.45
C PHE A 699 -21.92 -25.32 20.00
N ARG A 700 -22.36 -24.21 19.40
CA ARG A 700 -21.92 -23.77 18.08
C ARG A 700 -21.18 -22.46 18.16
N PHE A 701 -20.00 -22.37 17.55
CA PHE A 701 -19.35 -21.08 17.29
C PHE A 701 -19.99 -20.43 16.06
N THR A 702 -20.31 -19.14 16.14
CA THR A 702 -20.70 -18.35 14.97
C THR A 702 -20.03 -16.99 14.92
N LEU A 703 -19.71 -16.50 13.72
CA LEU A 703 -19.20 -15.14 13.52
C LEU A 703 -20.27 -14.09 13.79
N ASP A 704 -21.49 -14.34 13.29
CA ASP A 704 -22.66 -13.49 13.50
C ASP A 704 -23.54 -13.96 14.65
N LYS A 705 -24.35 -13.03 15.16
CA LYS A 705 -25.30 -13.33 16.24
C LYS A 705 -26.50 -14.11 15.68
N THR A 706 -26.56 -15.39 16.01
CA THR A 706 -27.71 -16.24 15.72
C THR A 706 -28.92 -15.84 16.58
N TYR A 707 -30.11 -15.84 15.95
CA TYR A 707 -31.42 -15.74 16.60
C TYR A 707 -32.12 -17.09 16.50
N PRO A 708 -32.93 -17.49 17.48
CA PRO A 708 -33.72 -18.72 17.37
C PRO A 708 -34.68 -18.61 16.18
N ASN A 709 -34.73 -19.66 15.34
CA ASN A 709 -35.72 -19.78 14.27
C ASN A 709 -37.11 -19.97 14.90
N HIS A 710 -37.85 -18.88 15.10
CA HIS A 710 -39.29 -18.94 15.30
C HIS A 710 -39.98 -19.18 13.94
N ASN A 711 -39.91 -20.42 13.46
CA ASN A 711 -40.87 -20.97 12.50
C ASN A 711 -41.25 -22.38 12.96
N SER A 712 -42.52 -22.48 13.37
CA SER A 712 -43.29 -23.72 13.51
C SER A 712 -43.65 -24.31 12.14
#